data_AF-A0AAV6XIA7-F1
#
_entry.id   AF-A0AAV6XIA7-F1
#
_cell.length_a   1.000
_cell.length_b   1.000
_cell.length_c   1.000
_cell.angle_alpha   90.00
_cell.angle_beta   90.00
_cell.angle_gamma   90.00
#
_symmetry.space_group_name_H-M   'P 1'
#
loop_
_entity.id
_entity.type
_entity.pdbx_description
1 polymer ?
#
loop_
_entity_poly.entity_id
_entity_poly.type
_entity_poly.pdbx_seq_one_letter_code
_entity_poly.pdbx_strand_id
1 'polypeptide(L)'
;MRLLKVATCNLNQWAMNFDCNMKNIKESISMAKESDAVIRLGPELEITGYGYEDHFLELDTVTHAWDCLKELLLDDWTDGILCSFGMPVIKGELRWFTAWKQKEHLEDFLLLGDISEALSQTTVPFGYGYIQFLDTVVAAEVCEELFSPMPPHAELALNGVEVFMNASGSHHQLRKLDLRLRAFIDGCSCIVVNGDVVAQSSPFSLKDVELTVAQVDLDAVASLRGSISSFQEQASCKPKVSSVAVPYKLCQSFKLQMSLSSPLKIQYHSPEEEIAFGPGCWLWDYLRRSGASGFLLPLSGGADSSSVAAIVGCMVKELIRDAYVPLEIANGDEEVKADAVRIGRYTDGQFPTDNKEFARRIFYTVFMGSENRVAASVSPLGGRNNVLDIRTFHRELYSSNATRSRAKVLAEEIGSWHLDVLIDGVVSALLSLFQTLTGKRRCYKVDGGSNIENLGLQNIQARIRMVLAFMLASLLPWVHNKPGFYLVLGSSNVDEGLRGYLTKDLRRFLRWAAVQLGFSSLAEIEAAPPTAELEPLDEGDMGMTYEELSVYGRMRKIFRCGPVSMFKSYSPEDNRFDLRQFLYNARWPYQFRKIDELVHQLDGDKVAITKAADEETSDGGMGVTESISKAKEAGVVVRLGPKIEFTGCSCQDNFLKKDTITHKSQFIEDEAFEEAGTAIRLDPVLEITGYGCEDHFLEEDRYHHPCIRN
;
A
#
# COMPACT_ATOMS: atom_id res chain seq x y z
N MET A 1 -35.27 10.62 -21.71
CA MET A 1 -33.95 10.82 -21.09
C MET A 1 -34.12 10.81 -19.60
N ARG A 2 -33.86 9.65 -19.00
CA ARG A 2 -33.72 9.46 -17.56
C ARG A 2 -32.29 9.83 -17.18
N LEU A 3 -32.11 11.08 -16.75
CA LEU A 3 -30.79 11.60 -16.41
C LEU A 3 -30.52 11.44 -14.92
N LEU A 4 -29.32 11.00 -14.60
CA LEU A 4 -28.91 10.79 -13.22
C LEU A 4 -27.55 11.47 -13.00
N LYS A 5 -27.45 12.31 -11.98
CA LYS A 5 -26.17 12.89 -11.56
C LYS A 5 -25.73 12.20 -10.27
N VAL A 6 -24.61 11.51 -10.34
CA VAL A 6 -24.11 10.67 -9.24
C VAL A 6 -22.76 11.18 -8.76
N ALA A 7 -22.52 11.01 -7.48
CA ALA A 7 -21.27 11.36 -6.83
C ALA A 7 -20.71 10.16 -6.05
N THR A 8 -19.41 9.97 -6.12
CA THR A 8 -18.65 9.05 -5.26
C THR A 8 -17.48 9.83 -4.65
N CYS A 9 -17.08 9.50 -3.43
CA CYS A 9 -16.04 10.22 -2.72
C CYS A 9 -14.93 9.33 -2.17
N ASN A 10 -13.73 9.88 -2.15
CA ASN A 10 -12.62 9.43 -1.34
C ASN A 10 -12.60 10.26 -0.05
N LEU A 11 -12.61 9.59 1.11
CA LEU A 11 -12.55 10.24 2.41
C LEU A 11 -11.32 9.77 3.18
N ASN A 12 -10.58 10.71 3.75
CA ASN A 12 -9.43 10.40 4.57
C ASN A 12 -9.83 10.10 6.02
N GLN A 13 -10.55 8.99 6.21
CA GLN A 13 -11.04 8.60 7.52
C GLN A 13 -9.91 8.17 8.46
N TRP A 14 -10.17 8.32 9.76
CA TRP A 14 -9.25 7.96 10.81
C TRP A 14 -9.94 7.05 11.82
N ALA A 15 -9.35 5.88 12.03
CA ALA A 15 -9.89 4.91 12.95
C ALA A 15 -10.12 5.50 14.36
N MET A 16 -11.30 5.24 14.93
CA MET A 16 -11.78 5.73 16.23
C MET A 16 -12.04 7.24 16.32
N ASN A 17 -11.86 7.99 15.23
CA ASN A 17 -12.11 9.43 15.23
C ASN A 17 -13.46 9.76 14.56
N PHE A 18 -14.54 9.40 15.25
CA PHE A 18 -15.92 9.62 14.78
C PHE A 18 -16.19 11.08 14.40
N ASP A 19 -15.70 12.06 15.18
CA ASP A 19 -15.89 13.48 14.89
C ASP A 19 -15.28 13.89 13.54
N CYS A 20 -14.03 13.48 13.29
CA CYS A 20 -13.34 13.73 12.01
C CYS A 20 -14.07 13.04 10.86
N ASN A 21 -14.44 11.77 11.06
CA ASN A 21 -15.11 11.00 10.02
C ASN A 21 -16.47 11.58 9.64
N MET A 22 -17.24 12.00 10.65
CA MET A 22 -18.54 12.65 10.50
C MET A 22 -18.41 14.00 9.81
N LYS A 23 -17.39 14.80 10.13
CA LYS A 23 -17.09 16.04 9.42
C LYS A 23 -16.86 15.77 7.92
N ASN A 24 -16.00 14.80 7.60
CA ASN A 24 -15.68 14.44 6.21
C ASN A 24 -16.92 13.93 5.44
N ILE A 25 -17.74 13.10 6.10
CA ILE A 25 -19.00 12.60 5.53
C ILE A 25 -19.94 13.77 5.22
N LYS A 26 -20.20 14.64 6.19
CA LYS A 26 -21.07 15.81 6.03
C LYS A 26 -20.59 16.75 4.93
N GLU A 27 -19.30 17.03 4.87
CA GLU A 27 -18.69 17.84 3.81
C GLU A 27 -18.89 17.21 2.43
N SER A 28 -18.67 15.90 2.29
CA SER A 28 -18.90 15.20 1.01
C SER A 28 -20.37 15.21 0.57
N ILE A 29 -21.32 15.16 1.52
CA ILE A 29 -22.76 15.29 1.24
C ILE A 29 -23.08 16.70 0.76
N SER A 30 -22.57 17.73 1.43
CA SER A 30 -22.73 19.13 1.00
C SER A 30 -22.22 19.33 -0.42
N MET A 31 -20.98 18.89 -0.71
CA MET A 31 -20.39 19.00 -2.04
C MET A 31 -21.21 18.24 -3.11
N ALA A 32 -21.77 17.09 -2.77
CA ALA A 32 -22.64 16.33 -3.67
C ALA A 32 -23.94 17.08 -3.97
N LYS A 33 -24.59 17.65 -2.95
CA LYS A 33 -25.79 18.48 -3.10
C LYS A 33 -25.52 19.75 -3.90
N GLU A 34 -24.42 20.45 -3.64
CA GLU A 34 -23.98 21.63 -4.41
C GLU A 34 -23.72 21.29 -5.87
N SER A 35 -23.27 20.06 -6.13
CA SER A 35 -23.11 19.52 -7.47
C SER A 35 -24.41 19.05 -8.10
N ASP A 36 -25.58 19.19 -7.46
CA ASP A 36 -26.88 18.67 -7.92
C ASP A 36 -26.86 17.14 -8.13
N ALA A 37 -26.05 16.41 -7.36
CA ALA A 37 -26.03 14.96 -7.38
C ALA A 37 -27.19 14.41 -6.52
N VAL A 38 -27.81 13.34 -7.01
CA VAL A 38 -28.94 12.65 -6.36
C VAL A 38 -28.54 11.33 -5.71
N ILE A 39 -27.31 10.87 -5.96
CA ILE A 39 -26.68 9.74 -5.28
C ILE A 39 -25.32 10.19 -4.77
N ARG A 40 -25.01 9.87 -3.51
CA ARG A 40 -23.68 9.99 -2.91
C ARG A 40 -23.24 8.62 -2.39
N LEU A 41 -22.13 8.11 -2.93
CA LEU A 41 -21.49 6.87 -2.52
C LEU A 41 -20.25 7.15 -1.65
N GLY A 42 -20.32 6.75 -0.38
CA GLY A 42 -19.19 6.77 0.56
C GLY A 42 -18.29 5.52 0.47
N PRO A 43 -17.07 5.57 1.05
CA PRO A 43 -16.22 4.40 1.18
C PRO A 43 -16.76 3.32 2.12
N GLU A 44 -16.16 2.14 2.03
CA GLU A 44 -16.45 1.04 2.95
C GLU A 44 -16.12 1.42 4.40
N LEU A 45 -17.05 1.11 5.31
CA LEU A 45 -16.92 1.38 6.75
C LEU A 45 -16.56 2.85 7.07
N GLU A 46 -17.00 3.82 6.27
CA GLU A 46 -16.56 5.21 6.41
C GLU A 46 -16.91 5.89 7.74
N ILE A 47 -17.96 5.47 8.46
CA ILE A 47 -18.35 6.08 9.74
C ILE A 47 -17.28 5.81 10.80
N THR A 48 -16.84 4.56 10.88
CA THR A 48 -15.77 4.16 11.79
C THR A 48 -14.41 4.49 11.18
N GLY A 49 -14.22 4.21 9.90
CA GLY A 49 -12.94 3.99 9.26
C GLY A 49 -12.67 2.47 9.14
N TYR A 50 -12.01 2.06 8.05
CA TYR A 50 -11.82 0.65 7.72
C TYR A 50 -10.84 -0.08 8.66
N GLY A 51 -9.72 0.55 9.04
CA GLY A 51 -8.60 -0.11 9.74
C GLY A 51 -8.73 -0.24 11.26
N TYR A 52 -9.86 -0.74 11.78
CA TYR A 52 -10.09 -0.91 13.23
C TYR A 52 -9.47 -2.17 13.81
N GLU A 53 -9.26 -3.20 12.99
CA GLU A 53 -8.79 -4.51 13.45
C GLU A 53 -9.65 -5.00 14.64
N ASP A 54 -9.03 -5.32 15.78
CA ASP A 54 -9.71 -5.85 16.98
C ASP A 54 -10.70 -4.87 17.63
N HIS A 55 -10.66 -3.57 17.34
CA HIS A 55 -11.66 -2.61 17.87
C HIS A 55 -13.07 -2.88 17.34
N PHE A 56 -13.20 -3.61 16.24
CA PHE A 56 -14.51 -4.12 15.80
C PHE A 56 -15.11 -5.17 16.74
N LEU A 57 -14.36 -5.67 17.72
CA LEU A 57 -14.84 -6.54 18.80
C LEU A 57 -15.43 -5.74 19.99
N GLU A 58 -15.21 -4.45 20.04
CA GLU A 58 -15.77 -3.57 21.08
C GLU A 58 -17.23 -3.22 20.72
N LEU A 59 -18.13 -3.24 21.70
CA LEU A 59 -19.52 -2.84 21.47
C LEU A 59 -19.64 -1.34 21.26
N ASP A 60 -18.80 -0.56 21.95
CA ASP A 60 -18.75 0.90 21.85
C ASP A 60 -18.56 1.38 20.41
N THR A 61 -17.71 0.69 19.62
CA THR A 61 -17.54 0.96 18.19
C THR A 61 -18.86 0.93 17.42
N VAL A 62 -19.70 -0.08 17.68
CA VAL A 62 -20.99 -0.26 17.00
C VAL A 62 -22.00 0.77 17.53
N THR A 63 -22.05 0.97 18.84
CA THR A 63 -22.94 1.96 19.46
C THR A 63 -22.67 3.37 18.93
N HIS A 64 -21.40 3.80 18.89
CA HIS A 64 -21.04 5.12 18.37
C HIS A 64 -21.27 5.25 16.86
N ALA A 65 -21.10 4.18 16.09
CA ALA A 65 -21.46 4.19 14.67
C ALA A 65 -22.97 4.43 14.46
N TRP A 66 -23.82 3.82 15.31
CA TRP A 66 -25.26 4.09 15.31
C TRP A 66 -25.61 5.51 15.75
N ASP A 67 -24.94 6.06 16.75
CA ASP A 67 -25.12 7.46 17.19
C ASP A 67 -24.78 8.44 16.06
N CYS A 68 -23.68 8.18 15.35
CA CYS A 68 -23.27 8.95 14.17
C CYS A 68 -24.32 8.89 13.06
N LEU A 69 -24.81 7.69 12.73
CA LEU A 69 -25.85 7.54 11.73
C LEU A 69 -27.15 8.24 12.15
N LYS A 70 -27.53 8.17 13.43
CA LYS A 70 -28.69 8.89 13.99
C LYS A 70 -28.59 10.38 13.71
N GLU A 71 -27.43 10.98 13.95
CA GLU A 71 -27.20 12.40 13.71
C GLU A 71 -27.37 12.77 12.24
N LEU A 72 -26.85 11.97 11.31
CA LEU A 72 -27.01 12.20 9.87
C LEU A 72 -28.46 12.11 9.40
N LEU A 73 -29.27 11.26 10.03
CA LEU A 73 -30.66 11.02 9.63
C LEU A 73 -31.66 11.99 10.29
N LEU A 74 -31.34 12.58 11.43
CA LEU A 74 -32.23 13.50 12.14
C LEU A 74 -32.17 14.93 11.60
N ASP A 75 -31.02 15.33 11.06
CA ASP A 75 -30.81 16.61 10.39
C ASP A 75 -31.21 16.52 8.90
N ASP A 76 -31.06 17.62 8.16
CA ASP A 76 -31.38 17.71 6.73
C ASP A 76 -30.24 17.23 5.81
N TRP A 77 -29.23 16.53 6.36
CA TRP A 77 -28.06 16.07 5.59
C TRP A 77 -28.48 15.15 4.44
N THR A 78 -29.44 14.25 4.64
CA THR A 78 -29.85 13.27 3.61
C THR A 78 -31.07 13.72 2.79
N ASP A 79 -31.63 14.90 3.05
CA ASP A 79 -32.80 15.39 2.33
C ASP A 79 -32.52 15.54 0.83
N GLY A 80 -33.34 14.88 -0.01
CA GLY A 80 -33.29 14.98 -1.46
C GLY A 80 -32.13 14.25 -2.15
N ILE A 81 -31.39 13.41 -1.43
CA ILE A 81 -30.25 12.66 -1.97
C ILE A 81 -30.22 11.23 -1.39
N LEU A 82 -29.93 10.23 -2.23
CA LEU A 82 -29.65 8.87 -1.77
C LEU A 82 -28.19 8.79 -1.29
N CYS A 83 -27.98 8.54 -0.01
CA CYS A 83 -26.66 8.37 0.58
C CYS A 83 -26.40 6.89 0.92
N SER A 84 -25.24 6.38 0.51
CA SER A 84 -24.69 5.10 0.98
C SER A 84 -23.66 5.37 2.08
N PHE A 85 -23.86 4.73 3.24
CA PHE A 85 -22.98 4.82 4.40
C PHE A 85 -22.43 3.44 4.77
N GLY A 86 -21.13 3.37 5.10
CA GLY A 86 -20.49 2.16 5.62
C GLY A 86 -20.33 2.20 7.13
N MET A 87 -20.82 1.18 7.84
CA MET A 87 -20.64 1.01 9.28
C MET A 87 -20.76 -0.45 9.72
N PRO A 88 -20.17 -0.84 10.88
CA PRO A 88 -20.40 -2.14 11.47
C PRO A 88 -21.81 -2.29 12.03
N VAL A 89 -22.43 -3.45 11.83
CA VAL A 89 -23.72 -3.79 12.44
C VAL A 89 -23.66 -5.15 13.13
N ILE A 90 -24.44 -5.34 14.19
CA ILE A 90 -24.61 -6.61 14.89
C ILE A 90 -26.05 -7.06 14.73
N LYS A 91 -26.26 -8.30 14.28
CA LYS A 91 -27.58 -8.97 14.19
C LYS A 91 -27.45 -10.35 14.80
N GLY A 92 -28.20 -10.62 15.86
CA GLY A 92 -28.00 -11.83 16.68
C GLY A 92 -26.66 -11.78 17.41
N GLU A 93 -25.88 -12.87 17.36
CA GLU A 93 -24.50 -12.92 17.88
C GLU A 93 -23.45 -12.55 16.81
N LEU A 94 -23.88 -12.24 15.58
CA LEU A 94 -23.02 -12.05 14.42
C LEU A 94 -22.74 -10.56 14.19
N ARG A 95 -21.45 -10.26 13.95
CA ARG A 95 -20.96 -8.95 13.51
C ARG A 95 -20.76 -8.95 12.01
N TRP A 96 -21.09 -7.84 11.36
CA TRP A 96 -21.30 -7.82 9.92
C TRP A 96 -20.22 -6.98 9.18
N PHE A 97 -19.28 -7.63 8.43
CA PHE A 97 -18.16 -7.03 7.64
C PHE A 97 -17.80 -7.64 6.23
N THR A 98 -18.15 -8.89 5.89
CA THR A 98 -18.11 -9.60 4.54
C THR A 98 -19.42 -10.18 3.87
N ALA A 99 -19.69 -10.02 2.55
CA ALA A 99 -20.80 -10.61 1.71
C ALA A 99 -21.98 -11.41 2.36
N TRP A 100 -23.25 -10.95 2.24
CA TRP A 100 -24.46 -11.58 2.81
C TRP A 100 -24.82 -12.79 1.96
N LYS A 101 -24.85 -13.97 2.59
CA LYS A 101 -25.00 -15.22 1.85
C LYS A 101 -26.45 -15.66 1.69
N GLN A 102 -27.38 -15.18 2.52
CA GLN A 102 -28.78 -15.57 2.46
C GLN A 102 -29.53 -14.76 1.41
N LYS A 103 -29.42 -15.17 0.14
CA LYS A 103 -29.98 -14.44 -1.00
C LYS A 103 -31.49 -14.58 -1.20
N GLU A 104 -32.16 -15.38 -0.35
CA GLU A 104 -33.54 -15.81 -0.59
C GLU A 104 -34.58 -14.73 -0.27
N HIS A 105 -34.37 -13.95 0.80
CA HIS A 105 -35.28 -12.88 1.20
C HIS A 105 -34.57 -11.82 2.05
N LEU A 106 -35.16 -10.63 2.08
CA LEU A 106 -34.82 -9.59 3.06
C LEU A 106 -35.43 -9.94 4.41
N GLU A 107 -34.68 -9.69 5.48
CA GLU A 107 -35.13 -9.84 6.86
C GLU A 107 -35.45 -8.48 7.49
N ASP A 108 -36.33 -8.49 8.49
CA ASP A 108 -36.57 -7.32 9.34
C ASP A 108 -35.44 -7.19 10.38
N PHE A 109 -34.64 -6.14 10.26
CA PHE A 109 -33.64 -5.76 11.25
C PHE A 109 -34.26 -4.83 12.30
N LEU A 110 -34.21 -5.24 13.57
CA LEU A 110 -34.70 -4.43 14.68
C LEU A 110 -33.75 -3.27 14.96
N LEU A 111 -34.27 -2.05 14.87
CA LEU A 111 -33.50 -0.85 15.21
C LEU A 111 -33.31 -0.73 16.73
N LEU A 112 -32.16 -0.20 17.15
CA LEU A 112 -31.89 0.12 18.56
C LEU A 112 -32.93 1.11 19.08
N GLY A 113 -33.32 1.01 20.35
CA GLY A 113 -34.42 1.79 20.94
C GLY A 113 -34.35 3.29 20.63
N ASP A 114 -33.18 3.89 20.84
CA ASP A 114 -32.97 5.33 20.64
C ASP A 114 -32.97 5.75 19.16
N ILE A 115 -32.69 4.83 18.22
CA ILE A 115 -32.76 5.04 16.76
C ILE A 115 -34.19 4.86 16.29
N SER A 116 -34.84 3.81 16.78
CA SER A 116 -36.23 3.45 16.47
C SER A 116 -37.19 4.58 16.85
N GLU A 117 -37.02 5.14 18.05
CA GLU A 117 -37.79 6.29 18.51
C GLU A 117 -37.51 7.53 17.65
N ALA A 118 -36.24 7.79 17.32
CA ALA A 118 -35.81 8.94 16.55
C ALA A 118 -36.35 8.94 15.11
N LEU A 119 -36.38 7.79 14.45
CA LEU A 119 -36.85 7.63 13.07
C LEU A 119 -38.35 7.27 12.99
N SER A 120 -39.01 7.02 14.13
CA SER A 120 -40.37 6.47 14.17
C SER A 120 -40.52 5.17 13.35
N GLN A 121 -39.47 4.34 13.33
CA GLN A 121 -39.39 3.09 12.60
C GLN A 121 -38.90 1.99 13.54
N THR A 122 -39.62 0.87 13.63
CA THR A 122 -39.20 -0.23 14.53
C THR A 122 -38.21 -1.17 13.86
N THR A 123 -38.39 -1.43 12.57
CA THR A 123 -37.56 -2.34 11.79
C THR A 123 -37.20 -1.73 10.44
N VAL A 124 -36.15 -2.25 9.82
CA VAL A 124 -35.73 -1.91 8.46
C VAL A 124 -35.32 -3.16 7.67
N PRO A 125 -35.44 -3.15 6.33
CA PRO A 125 -35.01 -4.28 5.51
C PRO A 125 -33.49 -4.50 5.60
N PHE A 126 -33.10 -5.77 5.70
CA PHE A 126 -31.70 -6.19 5.84
C PHE A 126 -31.42 -7.43 5.00
N GLY A 127 -30.37 -7.41 4.20
CA GLY A 127 -29.91 -8.58 3.45
C GLY A 127 -29.51 -8.28 2.01
N TYR A 128 -29.76 -9.23 1.12
CA TYR A 128 -29.40 -9.16 -0.31
C TYR A 128 -30.62 -8.75 -1.15
N GLY A 129 -30.53 -7.60 -1.79
CA GLY A 129 -31.62 -7.05 -2.59
C GLY A 129 -31.18 -5.85 -3.43
N TYR A 130 -32.17 -5.08 -3.87
CA TYR A 130 -31.97 -3.80 -4.54
C TYR A 130 -33.09 -2.81 -4.19
N ILE A 131 -32.82 -1.53 -4.41
CA ILE A 131 -33.76 -0.44 -4.17
C ILE A 131 -34.47 -0.10 -5.47
N GLN A 132 -35.80 -0.20 -5.45
CA GLN A 132 -36.67 0.08 -6.58
C GLN A 132 -37.29 1.48 -6.43
N PHE A 133 -36.75 2.46 -7.15
CA PHE A 133 -37.35 3.79 -7.28
C PHE A 133 -38.44 3.78 -8.35
N LEU A 134 -39.19 4.89 -8.47
CA LEU A 134 -40.25 5.05 -9.47
C LEU A 134 -39.71 5.07 -10.91
N ASP A 135 -38.44 5.44 -11.10
CA ASP A 135 -37.85 5.68 -12.41
C ASP A 135 -36.49 4.99 -12.65
N THR A 136 -35.92 4.32 -11.63
CA THR A 136 -34.64 3.60 -11.73
C THR A 136 -34.52 2.52 -10.66
N VAL A 137 -33.48 1.70 -10.76
CA VAL A 137 -33.15 0.64 -9.81
C VAL A 137 -31.67 0.73 -9.45
N VAL A 138 -31.39 0.75 -8.15
CA VAL A 138 -30.05 0.90 -7.58
C VAL A 138 -29.73 -0.29 -6.68
N ALA A 139 -28.52 -0.82 -6.73
CA ALA A 139 -28.04 -1.80 -5.76
C ALA A 139 -26.68 -1.40 -5.20
N ALA A 140 -26.39 -1.87 -3.99
CA ALA A 140 -25.10 -1.74 -3.34
C ALA A 140 -24.30 -3.05 -3.46
N GLU A 141 -22.99 -2.91 -3.57
CA GLU A 141 -21.98 -3.96 -3.45
C GLU A 141 -20.85 -3.44 -2.57
N VAL A 142 -20.10 -4.35 -1.96
CA VAL A 142 -18.94 -3.97 -1.13
C VAL A 142 -17.67 -4.63 -1.64
N CYS A 143 -16.66 -3.80 -1.89
CA CYS A 143 -15.26 -4.12 -2.15
C CYS A 143 -15.04 -5.44 -2.92
N GLU A 144 -14.71 -6.54 -2.21
CA GLU A 144 -14.36 -7.84 -2.77
C GLU A 144 -15.46 -8.50 -3.60
N GLU A 145 -16.73 -8.14 -3.39
CA GLU A 145 -17.86 -8.70 -4.14
C GLU A 145 -17.74 -8.48 -5.64
N LEU A 146 -17.16 -7.35 -6.06
CA LEU A 146 -16.89 -7.03 -7.45
C LEU A 146 -15.97 -8.04 -8.13
N PHE A 147 -15.05 -8.65 -7.37
CA PHE A 147 -14.02 -9.56 -7.87
C PHE A 147 -14.32 -11.03 -7.59
N SER A 148 -15.47 -11.32 -6.97
CA SER A 148 -15.93 -12.69 -6.77
C SER A 148 -16.12 -13.39 -8.13
N PRO A 149 -15.85 -14.72 -8.23
CA PRO A 149 -16.14 -15.48 -9.46
C PRO A 149 -17.60 -15.39 -9.91
N MET A 150 -18.51 -15.14 -8.96
CA MET A 150 -19.94 -14.93 -9.19
C MET A 150 -20.36 -13.64 -8.47
N PRO A 151 -20.10 -12.46 -9.06
CA PRO A 151 -20.34 -11.19 -8.39
C PRO A 151 -21.85 -10.87 -8.34
N PRO A 152 -22.34 -10.22 -7.27
CA PRO A 152 -23.75 -9.84 -7.12
C PRO A 152 -24.33 -9.10 -8.33
N HIS A 153 -23.61 -8.14 -8.89
CA HIS A 153 -24.07 -7.27 -9.97
C HIS A 153 -24.42 -8.06 -11.22
N ALA A 154 -23.81 -9.23 -11.46
CA ALA A 154 -24.15 -10.05 -12.62
C ALA A 154 -25.59 -10.58 -12.53
N GLU A 155 -26.02 -11.00 -11.34
CA GLU A 155 -27.39 -11.46 -11.08
C GLU A 155 -28.37 -10.28 -10.97
N LEU A 156 -27.97 -9.23 -10.27
CA LEU A 156 -28.78 -8.04 -10.05
C LEU A 156 -29.01 -7.26 -11.36
N ALA A 157 -28.04 -7.21 -12.28
CA ALA A 157 -28.22 -6.61 -13.60
C ALA A 157 -29.30 -7.34 -14.41
N LEU A 158 -29.34 -8.67 -14.33
CA LEU A 158 -30.38 -9.49 -14.97
C LEU A 158 -31.76 -9.31 -14.30
N ASN A 159 -31.80 -8.86 -13.03
CA ASN A 159 -33.00 -8.44 -12.32
C ASN A 159 -33.41 -6.99 -12.62
N GLY A 160 -32.70 -6.30 -13.53
CA GLY A 160 -33.05 -4.96 -13.98
C GLY A 160 -32.34 -3.83 -13.24
N VAL A 161 -31.41 -4.11 -12.31
CA VAL A 161 -30.62 -3.08 -11.64
C VAL A 161 -29.79 -2.30 -12.65
N GLU A 162 -29.92 -0.97 -12.68
CA GLU A 162 -29.26 -0.10 -13.67
C GLU A 162 -28.03 0.61 -13.09
N VAL A 163 -28.03 0.87 -11.78
CA VAL A 163 -26.96 1.58 -11.06
C VAL A 163 -26.40 0.68 -9.97
N PHE A 164 -25.08 0.51 -9.94
CA PHE A 164 -24.37 -0.25 -8.92
C PHE A 164 -23.46 0.68 -8.13
N MET A 165 -23.60 0.67 -6.82
CA MET A 165 -22.77 1.41 -5.88
C MET A 165 -21.79 0.46 -5.21
N ASN A 166 -20.49 0.57 -5.50
CA ASN A 166 -19.48 -0.26 -4.86
C ASN A 166 -18.66 0.55 -3.83
N ALA A 167 -18.90 0.32 -2.55
CA ALA A 167 -18.11 0.92 -1.47
C ALA A 167 -16.85 0.08 -1.21
N SER A 168 -15.66 0.68 -1.22
CA SER A 168 -14.39 -0.05 -1.14
C SER A 168 -13.40 0.52 -0.10
N GLY A 169 -12.69 -0.35 0.61
CA GLY A 169 -11.58 -0.04 1.54
C GLY A 169 -10.20 -0.56 1.09
N SER A 170 -9.92 -0.56 -0.22
CA SER A 170 -8.72 -1.23 -0.77
C SER A 170 -7.42 -0.43 -0.57
N HIS A 171 -6.53 -0.92 0.30
CA HIS A 171 -5.17 -0.36 0.48
C HIS A 171 -4.31 -0.35 -0.79
N HIS A 172 -3.46 0.68 -0.92
CA HIS A 172 -2.45 0.78 -1.98
C HIS A 172 -1.42 -0.35 -1.88
N GLN A 173 -1.01 -0.88 -3.02
CA GLN A 173 0.12 -1.79 -3.15
C GLN A 173 0.73 -1.62 -4.54
N LEU A 174 2.03 -1.35 -4.59
CA LEU A 174 2.80 -1.17 -5.82
C LEU A 174 2.51 -2.31 -6.81
N ARG A 175 1.99 -1.96 -8.00
CA ARG A 175 1.64 -2.91 -9.08
C ARG A 175 0.64 -4.03 -8.73
N LYS A 176 0.02 -4.10 -7.53
CA LYS A 176 -1.18 -4.96 -7.29
C LYS A 176 -2.28 -4.65 -8.29
N LEU A 177 -2.26 -3.38 -8.70
CA LEU A 177 -3.04 -2.77 -9.74
C LEU A 177 -2.92 -3.48 -11.09
N ASP A 178 -1.74 -3.86 -11.58
CA ASP A 178 -1.58 -4.55 -12.89
C ASP A 178 -2.41 -5.84 -13.02
N LEU A 179 -2.71 -6.52 -11.90
CA LEU A 179 -3.56 -7.71 -11.82
C LEU A 179 -5.07 -7.38 -11.70
N ARG A 180 -5.44 -6.23 -11.11
CA ARG A 180 -6.83 -5.77 -10.96
C ARG A 180 -7.29 -4.84 -12.12
N LEU A 181 -6.35 -4.28 -12.89
CA LEU A 181 -6.56 -3.18 -13.85
C LEU A 181 -6.82 -3.54 -15.30
N ARG A 182 -6.50 -4.75 -15.77
CA ARG A 182 -7.15 -5.18 -17.02
C ARG A 182 -8.66 -5.34 -16.84
N ALA A 183 -9.17 -5.23 -15.61
CA ALA A 183 -10.58 -5.02 -15.33
C ALA A 183 -10.96 -3.56 -15.06
N PHE A 184 -10.57 -2.81 -13.99
CA PHE A 184 -11.43 -1.64 -13.61
C PHE A 184 -10.91 -0.43 -12.74
N ILE A 185 -9.73 0.17 -12.99
CA ILE A 185 -9.30 1.54 -12.55
C ILE A 185 -8.70 1.71 -11.12
N ASP A 186 -7.37 1.89 -11.07
CA ASP A 186 -6.42 2.47 -10.09
C ASP A 186 -6.65 2.51 -8.56
N GLY A 187 -7.66 1.87 -7.99
CA GLY A 187 -7.97 2.02 -6.56
C GLY A 187 -8.47 3.43 -6.21
N CYS A 188 -8.98 4.13 -7.21
CA CYS A 188 -9.57 5.46 -7.13
C CYS A 188 -11.09 5.34 -7.18
N SER A 189 -11.80 6.32 -6.63
CA SER A 189 -13.21 6.49 -6.97
C SER A 189 -13.33 6.73 -8.48
N CYS A 190 -14.19 5.97 -9.13
CA CYS A 190 -14.47 6.15 -10.55
C CYS A 190 -15.96 5.93 -10.83
N ILE A 191 -16.42 6.52 -11.93
CA ILE A 191 -17.78 6.32 -12.44
C ILE A 191 -17.66 5.74 -13.84
N VAL A 192 -18.28 4.59 -14.06
CA VAL A 192 -18.21 3.85 -15.32
C VAL A 192 -19.61 3.59 -15.85
N VAL A 193 -19.80 3.85 -17.13
CA VAL A 193 -21.08 3.67 -17.83
C VAL A 193 -20.82 2.85 -19.07
N ASN A 194 -21.48 1.70 -19.20
CA ASN A 194 -21.40 0.84 -20.39
C ASN A 194 -19.97 0.44 -20.81
N GLY A 195 -19.05 0.37 -19.85
CA GLY A 195 -17.63 0.05 -20.07
C GLY A 195 -16.71 1.27 -20.24
N ASP A 196 -17.27 2.47 -20.37
CA ASP A 196 -16.50 3.72 -20.48
C ASP A 196 -16.39 4.42 -19.12
N VAL A 197 -15.16 4.77 -18.73
CA VAL A 197 -14.90 5.60 -17.55
C VAL A 197 -15.29 7.03 -17.88
N VAL A 198 -16.24 7.59 -17.15
CA VAL A 198 -16.74 8.97 -17.39
C VAL A 198 -16.26 9.96 -16.34
N ALA A 199 -15.78 9.47 -15.20
CA ALA A 199 -15.11 10.27 -14.17
C ALA A 199 -14.14 9.40 -13.35
N GLN A 200 -13.04 9.98 -12.90
CA GLN A 200 -11.97 9.31 -12.13
C GLN A 200 -11.39 10.33 -11.12
N SER A 201 -11.21 9.92 -9.87
CA SER A 201 -10.55 10.70 -8.83
C SER A 201 -9.02 10.57 -8.87
N SER A 202 -8.34 11.39 -8.06
CA SER A 202 -6.89 11.28 -7.89
C SER A 202 -6.55 10.04 -7.04
N PRO A 203 -5.58 9.18 -7.44
CA PRO A 203 -5.17 8.05 -6.62
C PRO A 203 -4.47 8.43 -5.32
N PHE A 204 -3.79 9.59 -5.34
CA PHE A 204 -3.07 10.14 -4.19
C PHE A 204 -3.47 11.60 -4.06
N SER A 205 -4.00 11.96 -2.88
CA SER A 205 -4.48 13.30 -2.58
C SER A 205 -4.18 13.61 -1.11
N LEU A 206 -3.85 14.87 -0.82
CA LEU A 206 -3.71 15.36 0.56
C LEU A 206 -5.02 15.87 1.14
N LYS A 207 -6.07 15.97 0.31
CA LYS A 207 -7.40 16.44 0.73
C LYS A 207 -8.08 15.41 1.61
N ASP A 208 -8.76 15.87 2.65
CA ASP A 208 -9.54 14.98 3.51
C ASP A 208 -10.85 14.53 2.82
N VAL A 209 -11.37 15.31 1.87
CA VAL A 209 -12.56 15.00 1.08
C VAL A 209 -12.29 15.28 -0.41
N GLU A 210 -12.45 14.26 -1.25
CA GLU A 210 -12.43 14.40 -2.71
C GLU A 210 -13.70 13.81 -3.31
N LEU A 211 -14.44 14.62 -4.07
CA LEU A 211 -15.70 14.23 -4.72
C LEU A 211 -15.50 14.05 -6.23
N THR A 212 -15.97 12.93 -6.77
CA THR A 212 -16.02 12.65 -8.20
C THR A 212 -17.48 12.55 -8.65
N VAL A 213 -17.86 13.37 -9.63
CA VAL A 213 -19.25 13.52 -10.08
C VAL A 213 -19.36 13.24 -11.57
N ALA A 214 -20.43 12.56 -11.97
CA ALA A 214 -20.76 12.39 -13.39
C ALA A 214 -22.27 12.51 -13.62
N GLN A 215 -22.63 13.01 -14.81
CA GLN A 215 -24.00 13.06 -15.28
C GLN A 215 -24.19 12.02 -16.39
N VAL A 216 -25.10 11.08 -16.16
CA VAL A 216 -25.29 9.87 -16.97
C VAL A 216 -26.72 9.76 -17.50
N ASP A 217 -26.90 9.07 -18.62
CA ASP A 217 -28.20 8.78 -19.23
C ASP A 217 -28.53 7.30 -19.05
N LEU A 218 -29.53 6.99 -18.22
CA LEU A 218 -29.97 5.61 -17.99
C LEU A 218 -30.74 5.04 -19.19
N ASP A 219 -31.30 5.87 -20.07
CA ASP A 219 -31.93 5.37 -21.29
C ASP A 219 -30.89 4.76 -22.25
N ALA A 220 -29.64 5.25 -22.21
CA ALA A 220 -28.52 4.64 -22.94
C ALA A 220 -28.13 3.26 -22.37
N VAL A 221 -28.20 3.08 -21.05
CA VAL A 221 -27.98 1.78 -20.38
C VAL A 221 -29.07 0.79 -20.79
N ALA A 222 -30.34 1.21 -20.67
CA ALA A 222 -31.49 0.39 -21.06
C ALA A 222 -31.46 0.03 -22.56
N SER A 223 -31.12 0.99 -23.42
CA SER A 223 -30.99 0.78 -24.86
C SER A 223 -29.87 -0.21 -25.21
N LEU A 224 -28.70 -0.09 -24.59
CA LEU A 224 -27.59 -1.03 -24.80
C LEU A 224 -27.99 -2.45 -24.39
N ARG A 225 -28.55 -2.64 -23.18
CA ARG A 225 -29.03 -3.95 -22.71
C ARG A 225 -30.12 -4.51 -23.62
N GLY A 226 -31.05 -3.67 -24.08
CA GLY A 226 -32.09 -3.99 -25.05
C GLY A 226 -31.58 -4.32 -26.46
N SER A 227 -30.34 -3.95 -26.79
CA SER A 227 -29.70 -4.34 -28.05
C SER A 227 -29.02 -5.72 -27.98
N ILE A 228 -28.76 -6.23 -26.77
CA ILE A 228 -28.05 -7.49 -26.54
C ILE A 228 -29.07 -8.61 -26.29
N SER A 229 -29.39 -9.39 -27.33
CA SER A 229 -30.39 -10.47 -27.23
C SER A 229 -30.05 -11.52 -26.18
N SER A 230 -28.76 -11.85 -26.00
CA SER A 230 -28.32 -12.82 -24.99
C SER A 230 -28.51 -12.33 -23.56
N PHE A 231 -28.53 -11.02 -23.33
CA PHE A 231 -28.82 -10.43 -22.02
C PHE A 231 -30.30 -10.58 -21.69
N GLN A 232 -31.17 -10.29 -22.65
CA GLN A 232 -32.63 -10.43 -22.51
C GLN A 232 -33.05 -11.88 -22.25
N GLU A 233 -32.49 -12.82 -23.01
CA GLU A 233 -32.78 -14.25 -22.81
C GLU A 233 -32.41 -14.68 -21.38
N GLN A 234 -31.22 -14.30 -20.92
CA GLN A 234 -30.77 -14.61 -19.56
C GLN A 234 -31.65 -13.94 -18.51
N ALA A 235 -32.01 -12.67 -18.67
CA ALA A 235 -32.86 -11.95 -17.73
C ALA A 235 -34.26 -12.58 -17.61
N SER A 236 -34.83 -13.05 -18.73
CA SER A 236 -36.16 -13.66 -18.77
C SER A 236 -36.28 -14.96 -17.95
N CYS A 237 -35.16 -15.66 -17.74
CA CYS A 237 -35.12 -16.93 -17.03
C CYS A 237 -34.64 -16.81 -15.58
N LYS A 238 -34.36 -15.61 -15.07
CA LYS A 238 -33.77 -15.44 -13.73
C LYS A 238 -34.82 -15.39 -12.64
N PRO A 239 -34.57 -16.02 -11.47
CA PRO A 239 -35.38 -15.80 -10.28
C PRO A 239 -35.37 -14.33 -9.88
N LYS A 240 -36.52 -13.83 -9.42
CA LYS A 240 -36.63 -12.48 -8.89
C LYS A 240 -35.90 -12.38 -7.55
N VAL A 241 -34.99 -11.41 -7.45
CA VAL A 241 -34.36 -11.00 -6.20
C VAL A 241 -35.29 -10.04 -5.46
N SER A 242 -35.25 -10.06 -4.12
CA SER A 242 -36.03 -9.15 -3.28
C SER A 242 -35.69 -7.68 -3.54
N SER A 243 -36.69 -6.81 -3.42
CA SER A 243 -36.54 -5.37 -3.67
C SER A 243 -37.22 -4.55 -2.59
N VAL A 244 -36.65 -3.39 -2.26
CA VAL A 244 -37.28 -2.39 -1.40
C VAL A 244 -37.88 -1.29 -2.27
N ALA A 245 -39.20 -1.15 -2.25
CA ALA A 245 -39.90 -0.15 -3.04
C ALA A 245 -39.81 1.23 -2.37
N VAL A 246 -39.32 2.23 -3.11
CA VAL A 246 -39.20 3.61 -2.66
C VAL A 246 -40.04 4.50 -3.58
N PRO A 247 -41.12 5.15 -3.08
CA PRO A 247 -42.02 5.97 -3.88
C PRO A 247 -41.42 7.34 -4.21
N TYR A 248 -40.24 7.35 -4.82
CA TYR A 248 -39.46 8.54 -5.15
C TYR A 248 -38.86 8.44 -6.56
N LYS A 249 -38.71 9.59 -7.21
CA LYS A 249 -38.07 9.72 -8.52
C LYS A 249 -36.65 10.22 -8.33
N LEU A 250 -35.68 9.43 -8.73
CA LEU A 250 -34.27 9.78 -8.59
C LEU A 250 -33.75 10.52 -9.82
N CYS A 251 -34.33 10.27 -10.99
CA CYS A 251 -33.88 10.89 -12.24
C CYS A 251 -34.31 12.35 -12.32
N GLN A 252 -33.41 13.18 -12.83
CA GLN A 252 -33.65 14.59 -13.07
C GLN A 252 -34.34 14.82 -14.41
N SER A 253 -35.20 15.83 -14.46
CA SER A 253 -35.80 16.29 -15.71
C SER A 253 -34.73 16.93 -16.61
N PHE A 254 -34.72 16.56 -17.90
CA PHE A 254 -33.80 17.14 -18.87
C PHE A 254 -33.97 18.67 -18.96
N LYS A 255 -32.85 19.38 -18.91
CA LYS A 255 -32.75 20.82 -19.14
C LYS A 255 -31.74 21.04 -20.28
N LEU A 256 -31.99 22.03 -21.14
CA LEU A 256 -31.15 22.32 -22.32
C LEU A 256 -29.67 22.58 -22.00
N GLN A 257 -29.37 23.01 -20.78
CA GLN A 257 -28.04 23.34 -20.29
C GLN A 257 -27.27 22.13 -19.72
N MET A 258 -27.93 20.98 -19.59
CA MET A 258 -27.30 19.75 -19.09
C MET A 258 -26.37 19.15 -20.13
N SER A 259 -25.17 18.78 -19.70
CA SER A 259 -24.19 18.05 -20.50
C SER A 259 -23.94 16.68 -19.89
N LEU A 260 -24.03 15.63 -20.70
CA LEU A 260 -23.60 14.29 -20.29
C LEU A 260 -22.08 14.26 -20.11
N SER A 261 -21.62 13.49 -19.13
CA SER A 261 -20.19 13.23 -18.96
C SER A 261 -19.68 12.38 -20.12
N SER A 262 -18.62 12.85 -20.78
CA SER A 262 -17.98 12.14 -21.89
C SER A 262 -16.98 11.10 -21.38
N PRO A 263 -16.75 10.00 -22.12
CA PRO A 263 -15.68 9.06 -21.82
C PRO A 263 -14.32 9.75 -21.65
N LEU A 264 -13.61 9.37 -20.59
CA LEU A 264 -12.29 9.89 -20.20
C LEU A 264 -11.21 8.86 -20.52
N LYS A 265 -10.06 9.35 -20.98
CA LYS A 265 -8.86 8.51 -21.07
C LYS A 265 -8.30 8.29 -19.68
N ILE A 266 -8.31 7.05 -19.22
CA ILE A 266 -7.77 6.65 -17.91
C ILE A 266 -6.32 7.11 -17.81
N GLN A 267 -6.00 7.80 -16.71
CA GLN A 267 -4.65 8.20 -16.38
C GLN A 267 -4.06 7.22 -15.37
N TYR A 268 -2.87 6.71 -15.71
CA TYR A 268 -2.11 5.78 -14.90
C TYR A 268 -0.84 6.45 -14.41
N HIS A 269 -0.48 6.20 -13.16
CA HIS A 269 0.83 6.58 -12.65
C HIS A 269 1.87 5.53 -13.05
N SER A 270 3.06 6.01 -13.37
CA SER A 270 4.24 5.16 -13.47
C SER A 270 4.62 4.61 -12.08
N PRO A 271 5.33 3.47 -11.99
CA PRO A 271 5.80 2.95 -10.71
C PRO A 271 6.62 3.97 -9.89
N GLU A 272 7.39 4.83 -10.57
CA GLU A 272 8.17 5.88 -9.95
C GLU A 272 7.28 6.97 -9.32
N GLU A 273 6.18 7.33 -9.98
CA GLU A 273 5.17 8.25 -9.44
C GLU A 273 4.40 7.64 -8.26
N GLU A 274 4.01 6.35 -8.33
CA GLU A 274 3.39 5.66 -7.20
C GLU A 274 4.31 5.66 -5.96
N ILE A 275 5.61 5.45 -6.14
CA ILE A 275 6.63 5.53 -5.07
C ILE A 275 6.79 6.95 -4.53
N ALA A 276 6.60 7.97 -5.36
CA ALA A 276 6.72 9.36 -4.95
C ALA A 276 5.49 9.81 -4.13
N PHE A 277 4.30 9.58 -4.68
CA PHE A 277 3.05 10.15 -4.18
C PHE A 277 2.43 9.33 -3.05
N GLY A 278 2.37 7.99 -3.18
CA GLY A 278 1.75 7.14 -2.15
C GLY A 278 2.44 7.26 -0.79
N PRO A 279 3.74 6.93 -0.68
CA PRO A 279 4.53 7.18 0.52
C PRO A 279 4.57 8.65 0.95
N GLY A 280 4.50 9.60 0.01
CA GLY A 280 4.44 11.03 0.32
C GLY A 280 3.17 11.41 1.09
N CYS A 281 2.00 11.07 0.57
CA CYS A 281 0.71 11.27 1.25
C CYS A 281 0.66 10.54 2.59
N TRP A 282 1.18 9.30 2.64
CA TRP A 282 1.23 8.54 3.89
C TRP A 282 2.08 9.23 4.97
N LEU A 283 3.27 9.74 4.61
CA LEU A 283 4.12 10.47 5.55
C LEU A 283 3.42 11.74 6.05
N TRP A 284 2.70 12.46 5.19
CA TRP A 284 1.94 13.63 5.58
C TRP A 284 0.86 13.30 6.62
N ASP A 285 0.04 12.29 6.35
CA ASP A 285 -0.99 11.83 7.28
C ASP A 285 -0.40 11.35 8.60
N TYR A 286 0.70 10.60 8.54
CA TYR A 286 1.39 10.13 9.74
C TYR A 286 1.88 11.32 10.58
N LEU A 287 2.50 12.33 9.96
CA LEU A 287 3.02 13.50 10.65
C LEU A 287 1.90 14.32 11.30
N ARG A 288 0.84 14.64 10.55
CA ARG A 288 -0.23 15.52 11.04
C ARG A 288 -1.07 14.88 12.14
N ARG A 289 -1.21 13.53 12.12
CA ARG A 289 -1.99 12.74 13.09
C ARG A 289 -1.19 12.29 14.31
N SER A 290 0.13 12.09 14.20
CA SER A 290 0.94 11.60 15.32
C SER A 290 1.25 12.67 16.39
N GLY A 291 0.94 13.95 16.10
CA GLY A 291 1.35 15.08 16.94
C GLY A 291 2.86 15.35 16.94
N ALA A 292 3.60 14.79 15.98
CA ALA A 292 5.04 15.04 15.85
C ALA A 292 5.31 16.42 15.22
N SER A 293 6.49 16.96 15.50
CA SER A 293 6.89 18.30 15.04
C SER A 293 7.75 18.27 13.78
N GLY A 294 7.91 17.09 13.16
CA GLY A 294 8.73 16.85 11.98
C GLY A 294 9.31 15.45 11.92
N PHE A 295 10.24 15.26 10.98
CA PHE A 295 10.96 14.03 10.71
C PHE A 295 12.44 14.18 11.01
N LEU A 296 13.07 13.09 11.45
CA LEU A 296 14.52 12.94 11.51
C LEU A 296 14.96 11.73 10.68
N LEU A 297 15.85 11.97 9.70
CA LEU A 297 16.39 10.92 8.84
C LEU A 297 17.92 10.83 8.98
N PRO A 298 18.46 9.69 9.41
CA PRO A 298 19.87 9.37 9.23
C PRO A 298 20.18 9.23 7.73
N LEU A 299 20.79 10.27 7.15
CA LEU A 299 21.05 10.36 5.71
C LEU A 299 22.48 9.92 5.43
N SER A 300 22.65 8.77 4.77
CA SER A 300 23.97 8.17 4.49
C SER A 300 24.59 8.62 3.17
N GLY A 301 23.82 9.24 2.27
CA GLY A 301 24.28 9.52 0.89
C GLY A 301 24.34 8.27 0.01
N GLY A 302 23.73 7.17 0.47
CA GLY A 302 23.41 5.97 -0.30
C GLY A 302 21.98 6.00 -0.84
N ALA A 303 21.65 5.04 -1.71
CA ALA A 303 20.41 5.05 -2.48
C ALA A 303 19.13 5.01 -1.62
N ASP A 304 19.08 4.18 -0.57
CA ASP A 304 17.84 3.97 0.18
C ASP A 304 17.47 5.19 1.05
N SER A 305 18.42 5.70 1.84
CA SER A 305 18.21 6.91 2.64
C SER A 305 17.93 8.14 1.77
N SER A 306 18.56 8.23 0.59
CA SER A 306 18.30 9.30 -0.37
C SER A 306 16.93 9.20 -1.03
N SER A 307 16.41 7.98 -1.21
CA SER A 307 15.04 7.76 -1.70
C SER A 307 14.01 8.22 -0.67
N VAL A 308 14.21 7.90 0.61
CA VAL A 308 13.35 8.41 1.70
C VAL A 308 13.38 9.94 1.76
N ALA A 309 14.56 10.54 1.62
CA ALA A 309 14.69 12.00 1.57
C ALA A 309 13.93 12.59 0.36
N ALA A 310 14.04 11.97 -0.81
CA ALA A 310 13.32 12.39 -2.02
C ALA A 310 11.80 12.29 -1.86
N ILE A 311 11.29 11.25 -1.19
CA ILE A 311 9.86 11.10 -0.87
C ILE A 311 9.39 12.22 0.06
N VAL A 312 10.13 12.54 1.12
CA VAL A 312 9.80 13.69 1.99
C VAL A 312 9.83 15.00 1.20
N GLY A 313 10.80 15.17 0.30
CA GLY A 313 10.87 16.30 -0.61
C GLY A 313 9.65 16.38 -1.56
N CYS A 314 9.17 15.24 -2.06
CA CYS A 314 7.96 15.15 -2.87
C CYS A 314 6.73 15.55 -2.05
N MET A 315 6.56 14.99 -0.86
CA MET A 315 5.47 15.32 0.08
C MET A 315 5.38 16.83 0.32
N VAL A 316 6.52 17.50 0.58
CA VAL A 316 6.55 18.95 0.76
C VAL A 316 6.10 19.70 -0.49
N LYS A 317 6.54 19.29 -1.68
CA LYS A 317 6.13 19.93 -2.95
C LYS A 317 4.64 19.79 -3.21
N GLU A 318 4.10 18.58 -3.03
CA GLU A 318 2.67 18.32 -3.20
C GLU A 318 1.84 19.14 -2.22
N LEU A 319 2.29 19.24 -0.97
CA LEU A 319 1.63 20.05 0.05
C LEU A 319 1.57 21.53 -0.33
N ILE A 320 2.67 22.12 -0.78
CA ILE A 320 2.67 23.53 -1.19
C ILE A 320 1.77 23.74 -2.40
N ARG A 321 1.76 22.80 -3.34
CA ARG A 321 0.90 22.86 -4.52
C ARG A 321 -0.59 22.77 -4.16
N ASP A 322 -0.96 21.85 -3.28
CA ASP A 322 -2.37 21.59 -2.91
C ASP A 322 -2.91 22.64 -1.92
N ALA A 323 -2.08 23.09 -0.97
CA ALA A 323 -2.44 24.16 -0.04
C ALA A 323 -2.51 25.55 -0.71
N TYR A 324 -1.73 25.76 -1.78
CA TYR A 324 -1.61 27.04 -2.48
C TYR A 324 -1.66 26.85 -3.99
N VAL A 325 -2.80 26.33 -4.48
CA VAL A 325 -3.13 26.35 -5.90
C VAL A 325 -3.08 27.81 -6.37
N PRO A 326 -2.43 28.14 -7.50
CA PRO A 326 -2.43 29.50 -8.03
C PRO A 326 -3.87 30.01 -8.18
N LEU A 327 -4.10 31.26 -7.75
CA LEU A 327 -5.36 32.01 -7.67
C LEU A 327 -6.29 31.97 -8.91
N GLU A 328 -5.84 31.38 -10.02
CA GLU A 328 -6.55 31.36 -11.29
C GLU A 328 -7.46 30.12 -11.48
N ILE A 329 -7.36 29.07 -10.64
CA ILE A 329 -8.08 27.79 -10.90
C ILE A 329 -8.87 27.22 -9.70
N ALA A 330 -8.48 27.44 -8.44
CA ALA A 330 -9.27 27.07 -7.25
C ALA A 330 -8.72 27.75 -5.99
N ASN A 331 -9.56 27.98 -4.97
CA ASN A 331 -9.06 28.21 -3.61
C ASN A 331 -8.35 26.92 -3.15
N GLY A 332 -7.15 27.03 -2.58
CA GLY A 332 -6.41 25.87 -2.05
C GLY A 332 -7.14 25.16 -0.90
N ASP A 333 -6.65 23.98 -0.52
CA ASP A 333 -7.27 23.20 0.57
C ASP A 333 -6.97 23.84 1.94
N GLU A 334 -8.01 24.32 2.62
CA GLU A 334 -7.87 25.04 3.89
C GLU A 334 -7.45 24.14 5.06
N GLU A 335 -7.77 22.84 5.04
CA GLU A 335 -7.32 21.89 6.07
C GLU A 335 -5.84 21.57 5.92
N VAL A 336 -5.39 21.27 4.69
CA VAL A 336 -3.96 21.05 4.40
C VAL A 336 -3.16 22.30 4.78
N LYS A 337 -3.68 23.49 4.48
CA LYS A 337 -3.08 24.77 4.85
C LYS A 337 -3.05 24.98 6.37
N ALA A 338 -4.14 24.69 7.08
CA ALA A 338 -4.19 24.80 8.54
C ALA A 338 -3.17 23.87 9.21
N ASP A 339 -3.07 22.62 8.75
CA ASP A 339 -2.10 21.65 9.24
C ASP A 339 -0.66 22.05 8.90
N ALA A 340 -0.40 22.56 7.70
CA ALA A 340 0.91 23.07 7.32
C ALA A 340 1.33 24.27 8.18
N VAL A 341 0.42 25.20 8.45
CA VAL A 341 0.64 26.34 9.35
C VAL A 341 0.94 25.86 10.77
N ARG A 342 0.15 24.91 11.27
CA ARG A 342 0.28 24.32 12.61
C ARG A 342 1.62 23.60 12.80
N ILE A 343 1.97 22.70 11.89
CA ILE A 343 3.18 21.87 11.98
C ILE A 343 4.43 22.71 11.69
N GLY A 344 4.37 23.60 10.70
CA GLY A 344 5.44 24.56 10.39
C GLY A 344 5.59 25.68 11.44
N ARG A 345 4.61 25.82 12.34
CA ARG A 345 4.54 26.87 13.37
C ARG A 345 4.70 28.27 12.80
N TYR A 346 3.93 28.57 11.76
CA TYR A 346 3.85 29.92 11.23
C TYR A 346 3.01 30.79 12.18
N THR A 347 3.43 32.04 12.37
CA THR A 347 2.74 33.02 13.23
C THR A 347 2.27 34.20 12.38
N ASP A 348 1.40 35.04 12.94
CA ASP A 348 1.04 36.34 12.36
C ASP A 348 0.43 36.25 10.93
N GLY A 349 -0.33 35.19 10.67
CA GLY A 349 -0.96 34.94 9.36
C GLY A 349 0.02 34.54 8.25
N GLN A 350 1.27 34.23 8.60
CA GLN A 350 2.23 33.64 7.67
C GLN A 350 1.81 32.22 7.29
N PHE A 351 2.26 31.79 6.11
CA PHE A 351 2.00 30.47 5.59
C PHE A 351 3.16 30.01 4.69
N PRO A 352 3.38 28.69 4.55
CA PRO A 352 4.45 28.16 3.74
C PRO A 352 4.22 28.46 2.25
N THR A 353 5.19 29.12 1.61
CA THR A 353 5.14 29.46 0.17
C THR A 353 6.32 28.92 -0.61
N ASP A 354 7.39 28.52 0.08
CA ASP A 354 8.60 27.96 -0.49
C ASP A 354 8.83 26.54 0.04
N ASN A 355 9.07 25.62 -0.88
CA ASN A 355 9.28 24.20 -0.56
C ASN A 355 10.46 23.99 0.38
N LYS A 356 11.58 24.69 0.16
CA LYS A 356 12.80 24.49 0.96
C LYS A 356 12.65 25.08 2.35
N GLU A 357 11.95 26.21 2.46
CA GLU A 357 11.67 26.87 3.74
C GLU A 357 10.78 26.00 4.62
N PHE A 358 9.70 25.45 4.07
CA PHE A 358 8.85 24.52 4.80
C PHE A 358 9.60 23.23 5.17
N ALA A 359 10.33 22.64 4.21
CA ALA A 359 11.18 21.46 4.47
C ALA A 359 12.18 21.71 5.59
N ARG A 360 12.82 22.89 5.66
CA ARG A 360 13.77 23.26 6.73
C ARG A 360 13.13 23.25 8.11
N ARG A 361 11.82 23.49 8.20
CA ARG A 361 11.08 23.50 9.48
C ARG A 361 10.69 22.09 9.92
N ILE A 362 10.40 21.20 9.00
CA ILE A 362 9.80 19.90 9.36
C ILE A 362 10.71 18.71 9.08
N PHE A 363 11.81 18.88 8.36
CA PHE A 363 12.67 17.78 7.95
C PHE A 363 14.12 18.00 8.37
N TYR A 364 14.59 17.11 9.24
CA TYR A 364 15.92 17.12 9.83
C TYR A 364 16.70 15.92 9.31
N THR A 365 17.89 16.15 8.77
CA THR A 365 18.75 15.08 8.26
C THR A 365 20.07 15.08 9.02
N VAL A 366 20.65 13.90 9.23
CA VAL A 366 21.94 13.77 9.91
C VAL A 366 22.82 12.74 9.21
N PHE A 367 24.01 13.17 8.78
CA PHE A 367 25.08 12.29 8.34
C PHE A 367 25.90 11.86 9.56
N MET A 368 26.09 10.55 9.74
CA MET A 368 26.82 9.97 10.88
C MET A 368 28.05 9.21 10.40
N GLY A 369 29.11 9.96 10.11
CA GLY A 369 30.37 9.45 9.59
C GLY A 369 31.21 8.74 10.65
N SER A 370 32.01 7.77 10.21
CA SER A 370 33.07 7.12 10.99
C SER A 370 34.42 7.28 10.29
N GLU A 371 35.49 7.49 11.05
CA GLU A 371 36.86 7.44 10.54
C GLU A 371 37.27 5.98 10.30
N ASN A 372 37.04 5.48 9.08
CA ASN A 372 37.78 4.32 8.63
C ASN A 372 39.24 4.73 8.41
N ARG A 373 40.07 4.60 9.45
CA ARG A 373 41.50 4.89 9.36
C ARG A 373 42.16 3.99 8.31
N VAL A 374 42.42 4.53 7.12
CA VAL A 374 43.54 4.07 6.29
C VAL A 374 44.69 5.04 6.51
N ALA A 375 45.22 5.06 7.72
CA ALA A 375 46.46 5.77 8.02
C ALA A 375 47.65 4.89 7.63
N ALA A 376 47.95 4.80 6.33
CA ALA A 376 49.29 4.41 5.91
C ALA A 376 50.20 5.63 6.03
N SER A 377 50.72 5.88 7.23
CA SER A 377 51.88 6.76 7.41
C SER A 377 53.10 6.08 6.80
N VAL A 378 53.37 6.34 5.53
CA VAL A 378 54.66 6.00 4.91
C VAL A 378 55.62 7.15 5.20
N SER A 379 56.52 6.95 6.14
CA SER A 379 57.68 7.82 6.36
C SER A 379 58.52 7.91 5.08
N PRO A 380 58.99 9.08 4.64
CA PRO A 380 59.77 9.19 3.43
C PRO A 380 61.20 8.72 3.70
N LEU A 381 61.50 7.47 3.36
CA LEU A 381 62.87 7.02 3.13
C LEU A 381 63.10 6.99 1.62
N GLY A 382 64.08 7.80 1.19
CA GLY A 382 64.25 8.22 -0.19
C GLY A 382 64.67 7.13 -1.17
N GLY A 383 64.49 7.45 -2.45
CA GLY A 383 65.28 6.89 -3.55
C GLY A 383 64.51 6.05 -4.57
N ARG A 384 64.12 6.71 -5.68
CA ARG A 384 64.01 6.18 -7.05
C ARG A 384 63.04 5.01 -7.33
N ASN A 385 61.87 5.34 -7.85
CA ASN A 385 61.44 5.07 -9.24
C ASN A 385 59.92 5.26 -9.33
N ASN A 386 59.49 6.19 -10.18
CA ASN A 386 58.08 6.44 -10.46
C ASN A 386 57.48 5.28 -11.25
N VAL A 387 56.77 4.39 -10.57
CA VAL A 387 55.62 3.69 -11.12
C VAL A 387 54.43 4.28 -10.37
N LEU A 388 53.61 5.08 -11.05
CA LEU A 388 52.31 5.48 -10.52
C LEU A 388 51.51 4.20 -10.29
N ASP A 389 51.37 3.81 -9.03
CA ASP A 389 50.58 2.65 -8.61
C ASP A 389 49.10 2.96 -8.87
N ILE A 390 48.53 2.32 -9.89
CA ILE A 390 47.11 2.42 -10.29
C ILE A 390 46.15 2.09 -9.13
N ARG A 391 46.64 1.47 -8.05
CA ARG A 391 45.88 1.19 -6.83
C ARG A 391 45.61 2.41 -5.95
N THR A 392 46.43 3.46 -6.04
CA THR A 392 46.25 4.68 -5.22
C THR A 392 45.21 5.62 -5.84
N PHE A 393 45.11 5.67 -7.17
CA PHE A 393 44.14 6.51 -7.88
C PHE A 393 42.70 5.97 -7.80
N HIS A 394 42.53 4.64 -7.67
CA HIS A 394 41.21 4.05 -7.48
C HIS A 394 40.66 4.16 -6.05
N ARG A 395 41.49 4.57 -5.07
CA ARG A 395 41.11 4.60 -3.64
C ARG A 395 40.50 5.92 -3.18
N GLU A 396 40.69 7.02 -3.90
CA GLU A 396 40.04 8.31 -3.64
C GLU A 396 38.52 8.29 -3.94
N LEU A 397 38.09 7.34 -4.77
CA LEU A 397 36.68 7.12 -5.14
C LEU A 397 35.80 6.55 -4.00
N TYR A 398 36.39 6.08 -2.89
CA TYR A 398 35.70 5.33 -1.84
C TYR A 398 35.83 5.95 -0.45
N SER A 399 35.97 7.28 -0.38
CA SER A 399 36.11 7.99 0.90
C SER A 399 34.75 8.41 1.48
N SER A 400 34.64 8.39 2.81
CA SER A 400 33.53 8.96 3.59
C SER A 400 33.20 10.40 3.23
N ASN A 401 34.08 11.11 2.52
CA ASN A 401 33.83 12.47 2.02
C ASN A 401 32.86 12.49 0.83
N ALA A 402 32.85 11.47 -0.03
CA ALA A 402 31.98 11.45 -1.21
C ALA A 402 30.51 11.23 -0.83
N THR A 403 30.24 10.23 0.02
CA THR A 403 28.92 9.96 0.62
C THR A 403 28.43 11.12 1.48
N ARG A 404 29.30 11.68 2.32
CA ARG A 404 29.04 12.90 3.10
C ARG A 404 28.67 14.08 2.21
N SER A 405 29.41 14.30 1.13
CA SER A 405 29.12 15.36 0.17
C SER A 405 27.76 15.16 -0.50
N ARG A 406 27.45 13.92 -0.96
CA ARG A 406 26.15 13.61 -1.57
C ARG A 406 24.99 13.82 -0.60
N ALA A 407 25.13 13.35 0.65
CA ALA A 407 24.13 13.57 1.69
C ALA A 407 23.87 15.06 1.93
N LYS A 408 24.94 15.86 2.02
CA LYS A 408 24.85 17.31 2.21
C LYS A 408 24.19 18.02 1.03
N VAL A 409 24.61 17.73 -0.20
CA VAL A 409 24.04 18.36 -1.40
C VAL A 409 22.55 18.04 -1.53
N LEU A 410 22.18 16.77 -1.35
CA LEU A 410 20.77 16.36 -1.39
C LEU A 410 19.94 17.06 -0.30
N ALA A 411 20.48 17.17 0.92
CA ALA A 411 19.82 17.88 2.00
C ALA A 411 19.58 19.37 1.67
N GLU A 412 20.52 20.02 0.98
CA GLU A 412 20.40 21.42 0.50
C GLU A 412 19.43 21.57 -0.70
N GLU A 413 19.39 20.59 -1.60
CA GLU A 413 18.44 20.53 -2.71
C GLU A 413 17.00 20.43 -2.21
N ILE A 414 16.74 19.58 -1.21
CA ILE A 414 15.42 19.43 -0.57
C ILE A 414 15.10 20.62 0.35
N GLY A 415 16.12 21.17 1.03
CA GLY A 415 15.95 22.24 2.01
C GLY A 415 15.91 21.77 3.47
N SER A 416 16.22 20.50 3.75
CA SER A 416 16.24 19.97 5.12
C SER A 416 17.28 20.66 6.02
N TRP A 417 17.06 20.64 7.34
CA TRP A 417 18.09 21.05 8.29
C TRP A 417 19.09 19.92 8.52
N HIS A 418 20.33 20.10 8.06
CA HIS A 418 21.34 19.03 7.99
C HIS A 418 22.39 19.12 9.08
N LEU A 419 22.63 17.99 9.76
CA LEU A 419 23.74 17.78 10.69
C LEU A 419 24.77 16.82 10.12
N ASP A 420 25.99 16.99 10.60
CA ASP A 420 27.13 16.20 10.22
C ASP A 420 27.94 15.87 11.47
N VAL A 421 27.93 14.60 11.86
CA VAL A 421 28.41 14.11 13.15
C VAL A 421 29.41 12.98 12.95
N LEU A 422 30.56 13.07 13.62
CA LEU A 422 31.53 11.99 13.72
C LEU A 422 31.21 11.14 14.96
N ILE A 423 31.00 9.84 14.76
CA ILE A 423 30.61 8.92 15.85
C ILE A 423 31.80 8.27 16.58
N ASP A 424 33.02 8.47 16.07
CA ASP A 424 34.23 7.79 16.52
C ASP A 424 34.52 7.99 18.01
N GLY A 425 34.22 9.16 18.57
CA GLY A 425 34.38 9.42 19.99
C GLY A 425 33.51 8.50 20.87
N VAL A 426 32.24 8.31 20.47
CA VAL A 426 31.29 7.44 21.18
C VAL A 426 31.65 5.97 21.00
N VAL A 427 32.00 5.57 19.77
CA VAL A 427 32.47 4.21 19.47
C VAL A 427 33.71 3.88 20.30
N SER A 428 34.70 4.76 20.31
CA SER A 428 35.96 4.57 21.03
C SER A 428 35.75 4.45 22.53
N ALA A 429 34.84 5.23 23.11
CA ALA A 429 34.49 5.14 24.52
C ALA A 429 33.90 3.76 24.88
N LEU A 430 32.98 3.25 24.06
CA LEU A 430 32.36 1.94 24.27
C LEU A 430 33.36 0.79 24.09
N LEU A 431 34.25 0.87 23.10
CA LEU A 431 35.30 -0.13 22.89
C LEU A 431 36.33 -0.11 24.02
N SER A 432 36.68 1.07 24.53
CA SER A 432 37.58 1.22 25.68
C SER A 432 36.98 0.62 26.95
N LEU A 433 35.68 0.81 27.17
CA LEU A 433 34.96 0.18 28.27
C LEU A 433 34.97 -1.35 28.13
N PHE A 434 34.69 -1.88 26.93
CA PHE A 434 34.74 -3.32 26.67
C PHE A 434 36.13 -3.90 26.95
N GLN A 435 37.19 -3.22 26.51
CA GLN A 435 38.57 -3.64 26.78
C GLN A 435 38.88 -3.62 28.28
N THR A 436 38.41 -2.60 29.00
CA THR A 436 38.60 -2.48 30.46
C THR A 436 37.91 -3.63 31.21
N LEU A 437 36.71 -4.03 30.79
CA LEU A 437 35.93 -5.08 31.43
C LEU A 437 36.43 -6.49 31.11
N THR A 438 36.92 -6.73 29.90
CA THR A 438 37.23 -8.08 29.42
C THR A 438 38.72 -8.37 29.29
N GLY A 439 39.56 -7.34 29.33
CA GLY A 439 40.99 -7.42 29.02
C GLY A 439 41.30 -7.70 27.55
N LYS A 440 40.29 -7.85 26.67
CA LYS A 440 40.47 -8.18 25.25
C LYS A 440 40.29 -6.95 24.37
N ARG A 441 41.24 -6.74 23.45
CA ARG A 441 41.11 -5.76 22.36
C ARG A 441 40.54 -6.45 21.13
N ARG A 442 39.56 -5.83 20.50
CA ARG A 442 38.95 -6.28 19.24
C ARG A 442 39.67 -5.63 18.06
N CYS A 443 39.87 -6.37 16.99
CA CYS A 443 40.47 -5.87 15.75
C CYS A 443 39.51 -6.06 14.56
N TYR A 444 39.54 -5.14 13.60
CA TYR A 444 38.87 -5.35 12.31
C TYR A 444 39.56 -6.47 11.55
N LYS A 445 38.86 -7.07 10.58
CA LYS A 445 39.41 -8.14 9.75
C LYS A 445 40.64 -7.67 8.96
N VAL A 446 40.61 -6.45 8.44
CA VAL A 446 41.77 -5.80 7.79
C VAL A 446 42.97 -5.64 8.70
N ASP A 447 42.76 -5.58 10.02
CA ASP A 447 43.80 -5.47 11.05
C ASP A 447 44.15 -6.85 11.66
N GLY A 448 43.70 -7.95 11.05
CA GLY A 448 43.98 -9.32 11.49
C GLY A 448 43.00 -9.91 12.50
N GLY A 449 41.83 -9.28 12.72
CA GLY A 449 40.77 -9.80 13.58
C GLY A 449 39.94 -10.93 12.97
N SER A 450 39.25 -11.70 13.81
CA SER A 450 38.32 -12.75 13.36
C SER A 450 37.02 -12.18 12.75
N ASN A 451 36.28 -13.00 11.99
CA ASN A 451 34.97 -12.61 11.44
C ASN A 451 33.97 -12.17 12.53
N ILE A 452 34.03 -12.79 13.72
CA ILE A 452 33.18 -12.45 14.86
C ILE A 452 33.51 -11.05 15.38
N GLU A 453 34.79 -10.70 15.46
CA GLU A 453 35.23 -9.38 15.89
C GLU A 453 34.81 -8.31 14.91
N ASN A 454 35.00 -8.57 13.62
CA ASN A 454 34.61 -7.67 12.54
C ASN A 454 33.11 -7.37 12.58
N LEU A 455 32.28 -8.41 12.58
CA LEU A 455 30.82 -8.29 12.67
C LEU A 455 30.39 -7.58 13.97
N GLY A 456 31.06 -7.89 15.09
CA GLY A 456 30.81 -7.22 16.37
C GLY A 456 31.07 -5.71 16.31
N LEU A 457 32.19 -5.29 15.71
CA LEU A 457 32.54 -3.88 15.54
C LEU A 457 31.56 -3.14 14.62
N GLN A 458 31.17 -3.75 13.51
CA GLN A 458 30.17 -3.18 12.59
C GLN A 458 28.81 -3.00 13.27
N ASN A 459 28.35 -4.00 14.04
CA ASN A 459 27.10 -3.95 14.79
C ASN A 459 27.10 -2.84 15.86
N ILE A 460 28.23 -2.62 16.54
CA ILE A 460 28.36 -1.53 17.52
C ILE A 460 28.16 -0.18 16.82
N GLN A 461 28.82 0.04 15.69
CA GLN A 461 28.66 1.29 14.93
C GLN A 461 27.22 1.49 14.45
N ALA A 462 26.58 0.45 13.90
CA ALA A 462 25.18 0.52 13.46
C ALA A 462 24.23 0.88 14.61
N ARG A 463 24.41 0.26 15.79
CA ARG A 463 23.59 0.52 16.98
C ARG A 463 23.80 1.92 17.55
N ILE A 464 25.03 2.43 17.54
CA ILE A 464 25.32 3.79 18.00
C ILE A 464 24.62 4.83 17.12
N ARG A 465 24.59 4.63 15.80
CA ARG A 465 23.84 5.52 14.89
C ARG A 465 22.35 5.55 15.23
N MET A 466 21.76 4.39 15.53
CA MET A 466 20.36 4.32 15.98
C MET A 466 20.16 5.09 17.30
N VAL A 467 21.01 4.86 18.31
CA VAL A 467 20.91 5.57 19.61
C VAL A 467 20.99 7.09 19.41
N LEU A 468 21.93 7.56 18.59
CA LEU A 468 22.08 8.98 18.28
C LEU A 468 20.87 9.54 17.52
N ALA A 469 20.31 8.79 16.57
CA ALA A 469 19.12 9.21 15.82
C ALA A 469 17.93 9.44 16.75
N PHE A 470 17.63 8.50 17.65
CA PHE A 470 16.53 8.64 18.60
C PHE A 470 16.78 9.74 19.63
N MET A 471 18.03 9.91 20.09
CA MET A 471 18.40 11.01 20.97
C MET A 471 18.16 12.37 20.29
N LEU A 472 18.63 12.53 19.05
CA LEU A 472 18.43 13.76 18.27
C LEU A 472 16.94 14.01 18.00
N ALA A 473 16.18 12.98 17.63
CA ALA A 473 14.75 13.11 17.38
C ALA A 473 13.95 13.55 18.61
N SER A 474 14.44 13.19 19.80
CA SER A 474 13.82 13.58 21.08
C SER A 474 14.25 14.97 21.56
N LEU A 475 15.47 15.40 21.25
CA LEU A 475 16.08 16.62 21.83
C LEU A 475 16.21 17.79 20.86
N LEU A 476 16.31 17.58 19.55
CA LEU A 476 16.36 18.67 18.58
C LEU A 476 15.11 19.56 18.59
N PRO A 477 13.88 19.05 18.79
CA PRO A 477 12.72 19.92 18.99
C PRO A 477 12.97 20.90 20.14
N TRP A 478 13.47 20.43 21.29
CA TRP A 478 13.83 21.28 22.43
C TRP A 478 14.90 22.32 22.06
N VAL A 479 15.96 21.93 21.33
CA VAL A 479 16.99 22.86 20.83
C VAL A 479 16.39 23.96 19.95
N HIS A 480 15.35 23.64 19.18
CA HIS A 480 14.67 24.57 18.29
C HIS A 480 13.46 25.27 18.94
N ASN A 481 13.29 25.20 20.27
CA ASN A 481 12.13 25.73 20.99
C ASN A 481 10.79 25.20 20.44
N LYS A 482 10.78 23.96 19.94
CA LYS A 482 9.60 23.23 19.48
C LYS A 482 9.17 22.21 20.53
N PRO A 483 7.86 22.13 20.83
CA PRO A 483 7.34 21.05 21.65
C PRO A 483 7.38 19.73 20.88
N GLY A 484 7.19 18.61 21.58
CA GLY A 484 7.04 17.29 20.98
C GLY A 484 8.36 16.64 20.55
N PHE A 485 8.28 15.77 19.55
CA PHE A 485 9.35 14.89 19.09
C PHE A 485 9.40 14.88 17.55
N TYR A 486 10.48 14.37 16.98
CA TYR A 486 10.56 14.03 15.57
C TYR A 486 10.35 12.53 15.34
N LEU A 487 9.70 12.18 14.24
CA LEU A 487 9.58 10.80 13.79
C LEU A 487 10.89 10.36 13.15
N VAL A 488 11.54 9.33 13.70
CA VAL A 488 12.74 8.75 13.10
C VAL A 488 12.35 7.92 11.88
N LEU A 489 12.82 8.32 10.71
CA LEU A 489 12.58 7.61 9.46
C LEU A 489 13.62 6.51 9.26
N GLY A 490 13.13 5.28 9.13
CA GLY A 490 13.93 4.14 8.67
C GLY A 490 14.14 4.18 7.16
N SER A 491 15.24 3.62 6.68
CA SER A 491 15.58 3.57 5.25
C SER A 491 15.83 2.13 4.75
N SER A 492 15.40 1.12 5.51
CA SER A 492 15.51 -0.26 5.05
C SER A 492 14.49 -0.58 3.96
N ASN A 493 14.90 -1.27 2.90
CA ASN A 493 14.00 -1.72 1.83
C ASN A 493 13.38 -3.12 2.10
N VAL A 494 12.36 -3.51 1.34
CA VAL A 494 11.63 -4.78 1.54
C VAL A 494 12.54 -6.00 1.33
N ASP A 495 13.51 -5.90 0.43
CA ASP A 495 14.47 -6.96 0.14
C ASP A 495 15.49 -7.11 1.29
N GLU A 496 15.79 -6.04 2.03
CA GLU A 496 16.50 -6.11 3.32
C GLU A 496 15.76 -6.92 4.35
N GLY A 497 14.43 -6.79 4.43
CA GLY A 497 13.61 -7.61 5.31
C GLY A 497 13.59 -9.10 4.93
N LEU A 498 13.73 -9.42 3.64
CA LEU A 498 13.66 -10.78 3.11
C LEU A 498 14.99 -11.54 3.17
N ARG A 499 16.12 -10.87 2.94
CA ARG A 499 17.46 -11.47 3.00
C ARG A 499 18.64 -10.51 3.16
N GLY A 500 18.39 -9.20 3.30
CA GLY A 500 19.44 -8.18 3.23
C GLY A 500 19.69 -7.69 1.78
N TYR A 501 19.22 -6.47 1.49
CA TYR A 501 19.54 -5.57 0.37
C TYR A 501 19.02 -5.91 -1.05
N LEU A 502 18.14 -5.05 -1.61
CA LEU A 502 18.10 -4.64 -3.04
C LEU A 502 17.12 -3.46 -3.32
N THR A 503 17.51 -2.66 -4.33
CA THR A 503 17.07 -1.31 -4.70
C THR A 503 16.67 -1.19 -6.21
N LYS A 504 16.07 -2.18 -6.90
CA LYS A 504 15.84 -2.07 -8.38
C LYS A 504 14.79 -1.02 -8.75
N ASP A 505 13.63 -1.03 -8.09
CA ASP A 505 12.58 -0.01 -8.31
C ASP A 505 13.02 1.35 -7.73
N LEU A 506 13.79 1.33 -6.63
CA LEU A 506 14.36 2.53 -6.00
C LEU A 506 15.38 3.25 -6.90
N ARG A 507 16.26 2.55 -7.63
CA ARG A 507 17.20 3.21 -8.57
C ARG A 507 16.48 3.91 -9.73
N ARG A 508 15.41 3.29 -10.26
CA ARG A 508 14.58 3.94 -11.28
C ARG A 508 13.89 5.18 -10.73
N PHE A 509 13.35 5.07 -9.51
CA PHE A 509 12.78 6.21 -8.79
C PHE A 509 13.82 7.32 -8.56
N LEU A 510 15.06 7.03 -8.17
CA LEU A 510 16.11 8.04 -8.00
C LEU A 510 16.40 8.81 -9.28
N ARG A 511 16.48 8.14 -10.44
CA ARG A 511 16.65 8.81 -11.74
C ARG A 511 15.44 9.67 -12.09
N TRP A 512 14.24 9.16 -11.85
CA TRP A 512 13.00 9.89 -12.08
C TRP A 512 12.94 11.14 -11.19
N ALA A 513 13.22 11.00 -9.89
CA ALA A 513 13.22 12.09 -8.91
C ALA A 513 14.30 13.14 -9.20
N ALA A 514 15.46 12.73 -9.72
CA ALA A 514 16.50 13.66 -10.13
C ALA A 514 16.01 14.66 -11.18
N VAL A 515 15.18 14.19 -12.11
CA VAL A 515 14.64 14.99 -13.22
C VAL A 515 13.33 15.66 -12.82
N GLN A 516 12.33 14.89 -12.39
CA GLN A 516 10.97 15.37 -12.16
C GLN A 516 10.83 16.17 -10.86
N LEU A 517 11.58 15.80 -9.82
CA LEU A 517 11.63 16.57 -8.57
C LEU A 517 12.81 17.56 -8.55
N GLY A 518 13.65 17.63 -9.58
CA GLY A 518 14.77 18.57 -9.66
C GLY A 518 15.84 18.38 -8.58
N PHE A 519 15.96 17.18 -8.01
CA PHE A 519 17.00 16.81 -7.04
C PHE A 519 18.19 16.17 -7.76
N SER A 520 18.94 16.99 -8.48
CA SER A 520 19.96 16.55 -9.44
C SER A 520 21.03 15.62 -8.84
N SER A 521 21.35 15.79 -7.55
CA SER A 521 22.31 14.94 -6.84
C SER A 521 21.90 13.47 -6.76
N LEU A 522 20.60 13.16 -6.89
CA LEU A 522 20.11 11.77 -6.89
C LEU A 522 20.63 10.96 -8.08
N ALA A 523 20.94 11.59 -9.22
CA ALA A 523 21.55 10.92 -10.36
C ALA A 523 22.98 10.44 -10.05
N GLU A 524 23.76 11.25 -9.33
CA GLU A 524 25.09 10.87 -8.87
C GLU A 524 25.04 9.77 -7.81
N ILE A 525 24.05 9.82 -6.91
CA ILE A 525 23.82 8.80 -5.90
C ILE A 525 23.44 7.46 -6.53
N GLU A 526 22.62 7.46 -7.58
CA GLU A 526 22.25 6.24 -8.30
C GLU A 526 23.42 5.63 -9.08
N ALA A 527 24.26 6.46 -9.69
CA ALA A 527 25.42 6.01 -10.44
C ALA A 527 26.56 5.49 -9.53
N ALA A 528 26.55 5.84 -8.25
CA ALA A 528 27.55 5.38 -7.29
C ALA A 528 27.42 3.87 -7.01
N PRO A 529 28.55 3.14 -6.86
CA PRO A 529 28.51 1.74 -6.49
C PRO A 529 27.87 1.57 -5.10
N PRO A 530 27.05 0.52 -4.88
CA PRO A 530 26.48 0.24 -3.56
C PRO A 530 27.63 -0.16 -2.63
N THR A 531 27.92 0.67 -1.63
CA THR A 531 28.99 0.41 -0.66
C THR A 531 28.46 0.63 0.75
N ALA A 532 28.37 -0.43 1.55
CA ALA A 532 28.29 -0.29 2.99
C ALA A 532 29.66 0.19 3.48
N GLU A 533 29.74 1.39 4.06
CA GLU A 533 30.98 2.01 4.54
C GLU A 533 31.66 1.27 5.69
N LEU A 534 31.22 0.06 6.04
CA LEU A 534 31.73 -0.73 7.17
C LEU A 534 32.62 -1.91 6.73
N GLU A 535 32.69 -2.18 5.42
CA GLU A 535 33.51 -3.07 4.58
C GLU A 535 32.59 -3.50 3.41
N PRO A 536 33.02 -3.48 2.15
CA PRO A 536 32.14 -3.79 1.02
C PRO A 536 31.75 -5.28 1.05
N LEU A 537 30.47 -5.57 1.29
CA LEU A 537 29.87 -6.86 0.94
C LEU A 537 29.50 -6.76 -0.54
N ASP A 538 30.27 -7.44 -1.40
CA ASP A 538 30.03 -7.51 -2.85
C ASP A 538 29.03 -8.63 -3.18
N GLU A 539 28.50 -8.71 -4.40
CA GLU A 539 27.65 -9.84 -4.87
C GLU A 539 28.32 -11.21 -4.62
N GLY A 540 29.65 -11.24 -4.51
CA GLY A 540 30.44 -12.40 -4.13
C GLY A 540 30.17 -12.96 -2.72
N ASP A 541 29.77 -12.15 -1.73
CA ASP A 541 29.42 -12.64 -0.39
C ASP A 541 27.99 -13.19 -0.30
N MET A 542 27.08 -12.75 -1.19
CA MET A 542 25.70 -13.26 -1.27
C MET A 542 25.61 -14.60 -1.99
N GLY A 543 26.59 -14.92 -2.84
CA GLY A 543 26.57 -16.12 -3.68
C GLY A 543 25.45 -16.15 -4.72
N MET A 544 24.77 -15.02 -4.94
CA MET A 544 23.69 -14.82 -5.93
C MET A 544 23.56 -13.34 -6.27
N THR A 545 23.07 -13.05 -7.47
CA THR A 545 22.81 -11.68 -7.93
C THR A 545 21.51 -11.15 -7.34
N TYR A 546 21.39 -9.83 -7.35
CA TYR A 546 20.18 -9.13 -6.98
C TYR A 546 18.97 -9.44 -7.88
N GLU A 547 19.20 -9.71 -9.17
CA GLU A 547 18.12 -10.10 -10.07
C GLU A 547 17.54 -11.46 -9.69
N GLU A 548 18.41 -12.41 -9.35
CA GLU A 548 18.04 -13.70 -8.78
C GLU A 548 17.29 -13.50 -7.46
N LEU A 549 17.77 -12.63 -6.56
CA LEU A 549 17.10 -12.34 -5.29
C LEU A 549 15.71 -11.68 -5.46
N SER A 550 15.49 -10.88 -6.50
CA SER A 550 14.20 -10.24 -6.80
C SER A 550 13.19 -11.20 -7.41
N VAL A 551 13.64 -12.06 -8.33
CA VAL A 551 12.91 -13.30 -8.65
C VAL A 551 12.63 -14.01 -7.33
N TYR A 552 13.58 -13.90 -6.38
CA TYR A 552 13.47 -14.53 -5.10
C TYR A 552 12.32 -14.07 -4.19
N GLY A 553 12.13 -12.75 -4.09
CA GLY A 553 11.01 -12.18 -3.36
C GLY A 553 9.66 -12.53 -3.98
N ARG A 554 9.55 -12.44 -5.33
CA ARG A 554 8.26 -12.60 -6.02
C ARG A 554 7.58 -13.93 -5.76
N MET A 555 8.30 -15.05 -5.68
CA MET A 555 7.63 -16.35 -5.74
C MET A 555 7.16 -16.97 -4.39
N ARG A 556 7.64 -16.56 -3.19
CA ARG A 556 6.96 -16.88 -1.85
C ARG A 556 5.88 -15.85 -1.83
N LYS A 557 6.21 -14.56 -2.05
CA LYS A 557 5.31 -13.50 -1.62
C LYS A 557 4.07 -13.45 -2.48
N ILE A 558 4.24 -13.50 -3.80
CA ILE A 558 3.13 -13.43 -4.77
C ILE A 558 2.64 -14.85 -5.07
N PHE A 559 3.55 -15.78 -5.40
CA PHE A 559 3.18 -17.13 -5.87
C PHE A 559 3.11 -18.21 -4.77
N ARG A 560 3.31 -17.84 -3.48
CA ARG A 560 3.17 -18.73 -2.30
C ARG A 560 3.97 -20.04 -2.36
N CYS A 561 5.11 -20.07 -3.06
CA CYS A 561 5.90 -21.27 -3.23
C CYS A 561 6.67 -21.68 -1.96
N GLY A 562 6.77 -22.98 -1.65
CA GLY A 562 7.68 -23.55 -0.64
C GLY A 562 8.99 -24.03 -1.27
N PRO A 563 10.05 -24.41 -0.52
CA PRO A 563 11.41 -24.62 -1.05
C PRO A 563 11.56 -25.52 -2.29
N VAL A 564 10.73 -26.55 -2.42
CA VAL A 564 10.76 -27.46 -3.58
C VAL A 564 9.94 -26.92 -4.76
N SER A 565 8.76 -26.32 -4.54
CA SER A 565 7.97 -25.71 -5.63
C SER A 565 8.62 -24.44 -6.15
N MET A 566 9.31 -23.76 -5.26
CA MET A 566 10.28 -22.74 -5.50
C MET A 566 11.42 -23.26 -6.39
N PHE A 567 12.24 -24.22 -5.97
CA PHE A 567 13.27 -24.78 -6.85
C PHE A 567 12.74 -25.19 -8.25
N LYS A 568 11.49 -25.66 -8.35
CA LYS A 568 10.79 -25.95 -9.61
C LYS A 568 10.21 -24.73 -10.37
N SER A 569 9.99 -23.60 -9.70
CA SER A 569 9.26 -22.41 -10.18
C SER A 569 9.82 -21.14 -9.49
N TYR A 570 11.13 -20.93 -9.48
CA TYR A 570 11.88 -20.20 -8.44
C TYR A 570 11.28 -18.95 -7.77
N SER A 571 10.80 -19.09 -6.50
CA SER A 571 11.34 -18.45 -5.26
C SER A 571 10.41 -18.22 -4.02
N PRO A 572 10.85 -17.76 -2.76
CA PRO A 572 10.07 -17.21 -1.62
C PRO A 572 10.72 -16.33 -0.37
N GLU A 573 10.15 -15.17 0.21
CA GLU A 573 9.52 -14.84 1.65
C GLU A 573 8.47 -13.69 1.99
N ASP A 574 8.15 -13.33 3.29
CA ASP A 574 6.84 -13.26 4.05
C ASP A 574 6.80 -12.29 5.27
N ASN A 575 5.67 -11.60 5.50
CA ASN A 575 4.88 -11.51 6.77
C ASN A 575 3.83 -10.39 6.73
N ARG A 576 2.67 -10.63 7.38
CA ARG A 576 1.35 -9.95 7.38
C ARG A 576 0.32 -10.45 6.37
N PHE A 577 0.80 -11.10 5.32
CA PHE A 577 -0.04 -11.82 4.35
C PHE A 577 0.24 -13.32 4.34
N ASP A 578 1.23 -13.80 5.09
CA ASP A 578 1.62 -15.20 5.24
C ASP A 578 2.20 -15.34 6.66
N LEU A 579 1.84 -16.44 7.31
CA LEU A 579 2.11 -16.67 8.72
C LEU A 579 3.06 -17.85 8.75
N ARG A 580 4.28 -17.61 9.24
CA ARG A 580 5.37 -18.59 9.20
C ARG A 580 5.97 -18.86 10.57
N GLN A 581 6.52 -20.06 10.72
CA GLN A 581 7.30 -20.40 11.90
C GLN A 581 8.55 -19.51 11.95
N PHE A 582 8.90 -18.97 13.12
CA PHE A 582 10.11 -18.14 13.27
C PHE A 582 11.35 -18.96 13.66
N LEU A 583 11.16 -20.21 14.11
CA LEU A 583 12.23 -21.18 14.40
C LEU A 583 12.20 -22.31 13.37
N TYR A 584 12.93 -22.16 12.28
CA TYR A 584 13.07 -23.20 11.27
C TYR A 584 14.24 -24.14 11.57
N ASN A 585 14.10 -25.42 11.18
CA ASN A 585 15.28 -26.25 10.92
C ASN A 585 15.96 -25.72 9.64
N ALA A 586 16.93 -24.81 9.82
CA ALA A 586 17.62 -24.11 8.74
C ALA A 586 18.42 -25.04 7.80
N ARG A 587 18.55 -26.33 8.13
CA ARG A 587 19.17 -27.35 7.25
C ARG A 587 18.20 -27.94 6.24
N TRP A 588 16.88 -27.75 6.39
CA TRP A 588 15.82 -28.20 5.47
C TRP A 588 16.04 -29.63 4.88
N PRO A 589 16.31 -30.65 5.71
CA PRO A 589 16.89 -31.91 5.26
C PRO A 589 15.99 -32.75 4.35
N TYR A 590 14.67 -32.61 4.45
CA TYR A 590 13.73 -33.30 3.55
C TYR A 590 13.62 -32.57 2.21
N GLN A 591 13.50 -31.25 2.25
CA GLN A 591 13.35 -30.39 1.07
C GLN A 591 14.60 -30.43 0.19
N PHE A 592 15.79 -30.32 0.78
CA PHE A 592 17.05 -30.43 0.05
C PHE A 592 17.25 -31.81 -0.55
N ARG A 593 16.92 -32.89 0.18
CA ARG A 593 16.93 -34.25 -0.39
C ARG A 593 15.99 -34.38 -1.60
N LYS A 594 14.80 -33.79 -1.56
CA LYS A 594 13.86 -33.81 -2.70
C LYS A 594 14.38 -33.00 -3.89
N ILE A 595 15.10 -31.91 -3.65
CA ILE A 595 15.79 -31.14 -4.69
C ILE A 595 16.90 -31.99 -5.30
N ASP A 596 17.72 -32.65 -4.48
CA ASP A 596 18.80 -33.53 -4.92
C ASP A 596 18.25 -34.70 -5.75
N GLU A 597 17.15 -35.32 -5.32
CA GLU A 597 16.43 -36.37 -6.07
C GLU A 597 15.93 -35.87 -7.44
N LEU A 598 15.46 -34.64 -7.54
CA LEU A 598 15.00 -34.03 -8.81
C LEU A 598 16.16 -33.70 -9.74
N VAL A 599 17.27 -33.15 -9.20
CA VAL A 599 18.50 -32.92 -9.96
C VAL A 599 19.01 -34.23 -10.53
N HIS A 600 19.03 -35.29 -9.73
CA HIS A 600 19.42 -36.64 -10.16
C HIS A 600 18.49 -37.21 -11.24
N GLN A 601 17.19 -36.90 -11.20
CA GLN A 601 16.22 -37.31 -12.23
C GLN A 601 16.39 -36.53 -13.55
N LEU A 602 16.77 -35.25 -13.49
CA LEU A 602 16.94 -34.38 -14.65
C LEU A 602 18.28 -34.59 -15.37
N ASP A 603 19.37 -34.78 -14.63
CA ASP A 603 20.74 -34.90 -15.19
C ASP A 603 21.16 -36.36 -15.49
N GLY A 604 20.39 -37.36 -15.03
CA GLY A 604 20.81 -38.76 -15.04
C GLY A 604 22.09 -39.00 -14.22
N ASP A 605 22.76 -40.15 -14.43
CA ASP A 605 23.99 -40.57 -13.70
C ASP A 605 25.25 -39.69 -13.96
N LYS A 606 25.11 -38.45 -14.43
CA LYS A 606 26.24 -37.57 -14.76
C LYS A 606 26.72 -36.67 -13.61
N VAL A 607 26.06 -36.69 -12.46
CA VAL A 607 26.49 -35.94 -11.26
C VAL A 607 26.87 -36.90 -10.15
N ALA A 608 28.18 -37.09 -9.94
CA ALA A 608 28.68 -37.87 -8.82
C ALA A 608 28.49 -37.09 -7.50
N ILE A 609 27.60 -37.58 -6.63
CA ILE A 609 27.47 -37.08 -5.27
C ILE A 609 28.61 -37.67 -4.44
N THR A 610 29.55 -36.84 -3.99
CA THR A 610 30.48 -37.23 -2.92
C THR A 610 29.67 -37.40 -1.64
N LYS A 611 29.50 -38.65 -1.17
CA LYS A 611 29.05 -38.94 0.19
C LYS A 611 30.03 -38.28 1.17
N ALA A 612 29.60 -37.23 1.85
CA ALA A 612 30.28 -36.78 3.06
C ALA A 612 30.14 -37.91 4.09
N ALA A 613 31.26 -38.46 4.51
CA ALA A 613 31.30 -39.43 5.59
C ALA A 613 30.85 -38.75 6.89
N ASP A 614 29.97 -39.44 7.62
CA ASP A 614 29.65 -39.14 9.00
C ASP A 614 30.93 -39.28 9.85
N GLU A 615 31.59 -38.16 10.16
CA GLU A 615 32.46 -38.05 11.33
C GLU A 615 31.81 -37.07 12.31
N GLU A 616 31.32 -37.61 13.43
CA GLU A 616 30.98 -36.85 14.63
C GLU A 616 32.24 -36.18 15.17
N THR A 617 32.45 -34.91 14.85
CA THR A 617 33.28 -34.02 15.65
C THR A 617 32.44 -32.88 16.18
N SER A 618 32.30 -32.86 17.50
CA SER A 618 31.73 -31.77 18.28
C SER A 618 32.60 -30.53 18.18
N ASP A 619 32.35 -29.66 17.18
CA ASP A 619 32.70 -28.25 17.30
C ASP A 619 31.79 -27.38 16.42
N GLY A 620 31.25 -26.32 17.01
CA GLY A 620 30.32 -25.40 16.36
C GLY A 620 31.08 -24.29 15.63
N GLY A 621 31.32 -24.47 14.33
CA GLY A 621 31.97 -23.45 13.50
C GLY A 621 31.71 -23.64 12.00
N MET A 622 31.33 -22.55 11.32
CA MET A 622 31.13 -22.46 9.86
C MET A 622 32.40 -22.85 9.07
N GLY A 623 32.27 -23.78 8.11
CA GLY A 623 33.34 -24.12 7.17
C GLY A 623 32.77 -24.46 5.78
N VAL A 624 32.72 -23.46 4.89
CA VAL A 624 32.41 -23.65 3.44
C VAL A 624 33.63 -23.28 2.56
N THR A 625 34.65 -22.64 3.13
CA THR A 625 35.84 -22.18 2.39
C THR A 625 36.93 -23.23 2.23
N GLU A 626 36.93 -24.31 3.02
CA GLU A 626 38.00 -25.31 3.01
C GLU A 626 37.85 -26.38 1.91
N SER A 627 36.64 -26.54 1.35
CA SER A 627 36.34 -27.52 0.30
C SER A 627 36.81 -27.07 -1.10
N ILE A 628 36.95 -25.76 -1.31
CA ILE A 628 37.31 -25.17 -2.62
C ILE A 628 38.83 -25.19 -2.84
N SER A 629 39.64 -25.08 -1.79
CA SER A 629 41.11 -25.14 -1.90
C SER A 629 41.59 -26.54 -2.29
N LYS A 630 40.98 -27.59 -1.72
CA LYS A 630 41.30 -29.00 -2.03
C LYS A 630 40.95 -29.41 -3.47
N ALA A 631 39.92 -28.80 -4.07
CA ALA A 631 39.54 -29.08 -5.46
C ALA A 631 40.53 -28.51 -6.50
N LYS A 632 41.23 -27.42 -6.17
CA LYS A 632 42.26 -26.81 -7.03
C LYS A 632 43.58 -27.58 -7.04
N GLU A 633 43.94 -28.23 -5.92
CA GLU A 633 45.13 -29.08 -5.84
C GLU A 633 44.95 -30.43 -6.58
N ALA A 634 43.71 -30.85 -6.85
CA ALA A 634 43.38 -32.11 -7.51
C ALA A 634 43.29 -32.04 -9.06
N GLY A 635 43.54 -30.88 -9.68
CA GLY A 635 43.65 -30.76 -11.14
C GLY A 635 42.36 -30.96 -11.95
N VAL A 636 41.18 -30.72 -11.37
CA VAL A 636 39.89 -30.86 -12.07
C VAL A 636 39.55 -29.59 -12.86
N VAL A 637 39.42 -29.72 -14.18
CA VAL A 637 38.99 -28.64 -15.09
C VAL A 637 37.47 -28.52 -15.06
N VAL A 638 36.94 -27.40 -14.56
CA VAL A 638 35.51 -27.06 -14.66
C VAL A 638 35.25 -26.47 -16.05
N ARG A 639 34.55 -27.22 -16.92
CA ARG A 639 34.02 -26.70 -18.20
C ARG A 639 32.61 -26.14 -17.96
N LEU A 640 32.43 -24.84 -18.19
CA LEU A 640 31.12 -24.20 -18.32
C LEU A 640 30.54 -24.49 -19.72
N GLY A 641 29.31 -24.98 -19.78
CA GLY A 641 28.55 -25.23 -21.02
C GLY A 641 28.06 -23.95 -21.71
N PRO A 642 27.52 -24.04 -22.95
CA PRO A 642 27.52 -22.93 -23.91
C PRO A 642 26.37 -21.94 -23.72
N LYS A 643 26.64 -20.67 -24.06
CA LYS A 643 25.66 -19.61 -24.31
C LYS A 643 24.65 -20.05 -25.37
N ILE A 644 23.36 -19.92 -25.09
CA ILE A 644 22.29 -19.99 -26.09
C ILE A 644 21.78 -18.56 -26.33
N GLU A 645 21.95 -18.08 -27.56
CA GLU A 645 21.35 -16.84 -28.08
C GLU A 645 19.88 -17.10 -28.46
N PHE A 646 18.99 -16.17 -28.11
CA PHE A 646 17.59 -16.19 -28.52
C PHE A 646 17.41 -15.55 -29.90
N THR A 647 16.99 -16.34 -30.89
CA THR A 647 16.36 -15.84 -32.12
C THR A 647 14.84 -16.00 -32.01
N GLY A 648 14.10 -14.91 -32.17
CA GLY A 648 12.65 -14.90 -32.10
C GLY A 648 11.96 -15.60 -33.27
N CYS A 649 10.75 -16.09 -33.04
CA CYS A 649 9.79 -16.39 -34.10
C CYS A 649 8.35 -16.22 -33.60
N SER A 650 7.57 -15.49 -34.39
CA SER A 650 6.14 -15.20 -34.31
C SER A 650 5.29 -16.39 -34.75
N CYS A 651 4.15 -16.65 -34.11
CA CYS A 651 3.00 -17.31 -34.74
C CYS A 651 1.68 -16.80 -34.14
N GLN A 652 0.79 -16.38 -35.03
CA GLN A 652 -0.62 -15.97 -34.86
C GLN A 652 -1.58 -17.18 -34.98
N ASP A 653 -2.78 -16.97 -34.45
CA ASP A 653 -4.12 -17.34 -34.97
C ASP A 653 -4.78 -18.73 -34.77
N ASN A 654 -6.02 -18.61 -34.24
CA ASN A 654 -7.30 -19.25 -34.61
C ASN A 654 -7.67 -20.67 -34.13
N PHE A 655 -8.87 -20.79 -33.53
CA PHE A 655 -10.02 -21.68 -33.85
C PHE A 655 -11.11 -21.54 -32.74
N LEU A 656 -12.25 -20.84 -32.89
CA LEU A 656 -13.55 -21.14 -33.53
C LEU A 656 -14.45 -22.23 -32.87
N LYS A 657 -15.60 -21.78 -32.33
CA LYS A 657 -17.03 -22.26 -32.44
C LYS A 657 -17.34 -23.76 -32.14
N LYS A 658 -18.51 -24.23 -31.70
CA LYS A 658 -19.94 -23.83 -31.56
C LYS A 658 -20.57 -24.97 -30.70
N ASP A 659 -21.70 -24.82 -30.01
CA ASP A 659 -23.00 -25.24 -30.54
C ASP A 659 -24.16 -24.90 -29.59
N THR A 660 -25.33 -24.79 -30.22
CA THR A 660 -26.60 -24.22 -29.77
C THR A 660 -27.65 -25.34 -29.71
N ILE A 661 -28.54 -25.38 -28.71
CA ILE A 661 -29.86 -26.03 -28.84
C ILE A 661 -30.94 -25.17 -28.14
N THR A 662 -31.92 -24.79 -28.95
CA THR A 662 -33.18 -24.06 -28.73
C THR A 662 -34.33 -24.94 -28.24
N HIS A 663 -35.30 -24.36 -27.51
CA HIS A 663 -36.78 -24.50 -27.69
C HIS A 663 -37.52 -23.54 -26.72
N LYS A 664 -38.21 -22.48 -27.20
CA LYS A 664 -39.68 -22.33 -27.42
C LYS A 664 -40.53 -22.63 -26.15
N SER A 665 -41.46 -21.80 -25.66
CA SER A 665 -42.42 -20.89 -26.33
C SER A 665 -43.37 -20.17 -25.34
N GLN A 666 -43.82 -18.97 -25.73
CA GLN A 666 -45.21 -18.43 -25.70
C GLN A 666 -45.82 -17.85 -24.39
N PHE A 667 -46.06 -16.51 -24.30
CA PHE A 667 -47.23 -15.66 -24.71
C PHE A 667 -48.22 -15.49 -23.51
N ILE A 668 -48.58 -14.31 -22.95
CA ILE A 668 -49.49 -13.22 -23.44
C ILE A 668 -49.69 -12.17 -22.31
N GLU A 669 -49.56 -10.86 -22.65
CA GLU A 669 -50.51 -9.71 -22.48
C GLU A 669 -51.30 -9.56 -21.14
N ASP A 670 -51.68 -8.38 -20.63
CA ASP A 670 -51.58 -6.97 -21.01
C ASP A 670 -52.11 -6.07 -19.86
N GLU A 671 -51.83 -4.77 -19.96
CA GLU A 671 -52.60 -3.60 -19.49
C GLU A 671 -52.71 -3.26 -17.97
N ALA A 672 -52.13 -2.16 -17.47
CA ALA A 672 -52.41 -0.71 -17.64
C ALA A 672 -53.39 -0.14 -16.58
N PHE A 673 -52.96 0.86 -15.78
CA PHE A 673 -53.54 2.23 -15.70
C PHE A 673 -53.00 3.09 -14.52
N GLU A 674 -52.62 4.33 -14.89
CA GLU A 674 -52.65 5.66 -14.22
C GLU A 674 -52.48 5.79 -12.69
N GLU A 675 -51.44 6.48 -12.20
CA GLU A 675 -51.24 7.94 -12.03
C GLU A 675 -52.11 8.62 -10.95
N ALA A 676 -51.48 8.99 -9.83
CA ALA A 676 -51.74 10.26 -9.12
C ALA A 676 -50.57 10.57 -8.16
N GLY A 677 -49.93 11.72 -8.37
CA GLY A 677 -48.78 12.19 -7.59
C GLY A 677 -49.15 12.85 -6.26
N THR A 678 -48.27 12.68 -5.27
CA THR A 678 -48.15 13.54 -4.09
C THR A 678 -46.64 13.67 -3.82
N ALA A 679 -46.14 14.88 -3.55
CA ALA A 679 -44.76 15.08 -3.13
C ALA A 679 -44.59 14.49 -1.72
N ILE A 680 -43.82 13.41 -1.64
CA ILE A 680 -43.58 12.62 -0.43
C ILE A 680 -42.27 13.08 0.18
N ARG A 681 -42.32 13.47 1.46
CA ARG A 681 -41.15 13.48 2.33
C ARG A 681 -40.73 12.03 2.48
N LEU A 682 -39.55 11.68 1.96
CA LEU A 682 -39.03 10.33 2.04
C LEU A 682 -38.84 9.97 3.51
N ASP A 683 -39.58 8.98 3.99
CA ASP A 683 -39.17 8.29 5.20
C ASP A 683 -37.81 7.64 4.90
N PRO A 684 -36.79 7.83 5.76
CA PRO A 684 -35.48 7.26 5.53
C PRO A 684 -35.61 5.73 5.42
N VAL A 685 -35.26 5.18 4.26
CA VAL A 685 -35.15 3.74 4.07
C VAL A 685 -33.70 3.39 4.36
N LEU A 686 -33.43 2.99 5.61
CA LEU A 686 -32.11 2.53 6.01
C LEU A 686 -31.95 1.07 5.60
N GLU A 687 -31.38 0.81 4.43
CA GLU A 687 -30.95 -0.53 4.05
C GLU A 687 -29.58 -0.80 4.67
N ILE A 688 -29.50 -1.82 5.51
CA ILE A 688 -28.25 -2.25 6.13
C ILE A 688 -27.83 -3.55 5.45
N THR A 689 -26.78 -3.46 4.63
CA THR A 689 -26.10 -4.62 4.09
C THR A 689 -25.12 -5.13 5.13
N GLY A 690 -25.55 -6.10 5.95
CA GLY A 690 -24.66 -6.73 6.91
C GLY A 690 -24.14 -8.08 6.45
N TYR A 691 -23.01 -8.52 7.01
CA TYR A 691 -22.12 -9.59 6.57
C TYR A 691 -21.41 -10.54 7.63
N GLY A 692 -21.84 -11.78 7.88
CA GLY A 692 -21.51 -12.57 9.09
C GLY A 692 -20.67 -13.85 8.87
N CYS A 693 -20.06 -14.35 9.96
CA CYS A 693 -19.20 -15.54 10.01
C CYS A 693 -19.78 -16.59 10.98
N GLU A 694 -19.95 -17.85 10.54
CA GLU A 694 -19.98 -18.98 11.47
C GLU A 694 -19.05 -20.10 11.02
N ASP A 695 -18.20 -20.47 11.98
CA ASP A 695 -17.53 -21.76 12.10
C ASP A 695 -18.58 -22.86 12.27
N HIS A 696 -18.55 -23.86 11.38
CA HIS A 696 -19.16 -25.15 11.68
C HIS A 696 -18.10 -26.13 12.19
N PHE A 697 -18.21 -26.39 13.49
CA PHE A 697 -17.70 -27.52 14.23
C PHE A 697 -17.85 -28.85 13.48
N LEU A 698 -16.76 -29.62 13.42
CA LEU A 698 -16.83 -31.07 13.60
C LEU A 698 -16.26 -31.38 14.99
N GLU A 699 -17.11 -31.96 15.83
CA GLU A 699 -16.82 -32.45 17.17
C GLU A 699 -15.70 -33.52 17.16
N GLU A 700 -14.70 -33.37 18.04
CA GLU A 700 -14.31 -34.39 19.03
C GLU A 700 -13.17 -33.86 19.94
N ASP A 701 -13.55 -33.39 21.13
CA ASP A 701 -12.97 -33.74 22.44
C ASP A 701 -11.42 -33.84 22.63
N ARG A 702 -10.82 -32.82 23.28
CA ARG A 702 -10.27 -32.89 24.68
C ARG A 702 -9.27 -31.77 25.02
N TYR A 703 -9.68 -30.93 25.97
CA TYR A 703 -8.93 -30.40 27.13
C TYR A 703 -7.41 -30.13 27.03
N HIS A 704 -6.99 -28.86 27.09
CA HIS A 704 -6.50 -28.23 28.34
C HIS A 704 -6.02 -26.77 28.14
N HIS A 705 -6.85 -25.82 28.55
CA HIS A 705 -6.43 -24.53 29.15
C HIS A 705 -5.85 -24.80 30.56
N PRO A 706 -4.92 -23.98 31.11
CA PRO A 706 -5.22 -22.61 31.60
C PRO A 706 -4.14 -21.56 31.23
N CYS A 707 -4.50 -20.39 30.69
CA CYS A 707 -4.78 -19.12 31.41
C CYS A 707 -3.56 -18.43 32.04
N ILE A 708 -3.45 -17.12 31.75
CA ILE A 708 -3.23 -15.93 32.61
C ILE A 708 -2.39 -14.90 31.81
N ARG A 709 -3.03 -13.89 31.18
CA ARG A 709 -3.35 -12.53 31.70
C ARG A 709 -2.10 -11.72 32.08
N ASN A 710 -1.89 -10.47 31.65
CA ASN A 710 -2.84 -9.39 31.34
C ASN A 710 -2.67 -8.80 29.96
#